data_AF-A0A4Y9Z238-F1
#
_entry.id   AF-A0A4Y9Z238-F1
#
_cell.length_a   1.000
_cell.length_b   1.000
_cell.length_c   1.000
_cell.angle_alpha   90.00
_cell.angle_beta   90.00
_cell.angle_gamma   90.00
#
_symmetry.space_group_name_H-M   'P 1'
#
loop_
_entity.id
_entity.type
_entity.pdbx_description
1 polymer ?
#
loop_
_entity_poly.entity_id
_entity_poly.type
_entity_poly.pdbx_seq_one_letter_code
_entity_poly.pdbx_strand_id
1 'polypeptide(L)'
;MKTVHRDGVTIVENQNQCVIPDLTVKDLLSAIPAHCFKRSGFRSSLYVVWDFALLAAIYKTTTYVEPLLTPEHISLPYPWLYSFAYFALWSLYGFAAGLVCTGLWVVAHECGHQAFSESKLVNNAVGWVLHSALGVPYHSWRISHAKHHASTGHMTQDQVFIPRTRTQLGLPPLNPDQEELQGASVTDEVMRELREALGDSPLLAMWHSVTYLLFGFPMYLIRNASGQKRYPAGTNHFNPYAVIYAPHQVGQIIISDIGIFALFAVLGYWGYHRGFGEVFRLYLVPYLWVNHWLVLITFLQHTDPLLPHYRASEFTFPRGALATFDRNVMGDLGPIMGWIGAGATHGIAETHVAHHVASKIPHYHAWEATYALRKRLDQSGIKLQGGAVGWMEIYRVMKECRFVEDEGDVLFFKNAKGLAATRPVYPDTTASDSGIEVDKTLEDCDESFGEHSEYCSTVARFGVCRLTPATTMPDDQPLFPAQSLSDILAFQFSSWYPTFSHISPKSTVIRPLSPAFCEYLDAESVFVPSGSEDVPAESTIEDEDDKSESGEDEPSQQYSFPELDAQIRQAVKEYGAVFPKLNFSSPKDAAWILPSSSPLKCTSPADVYLLLKSSDFVSHDLSTDNVFADCIEPPGDSDHDSDNVPKYELELVLRKWYPMDRGREMRCFVRDGVLIGISQRDTNHYDFLNEPQTRRNIASSVQSYWESNVRAKWTATASYTFDILLTRDLSRFHILDFNPYAPRTDSLLFTYEELRDRLPQSKDTPNQVPVIRVIDSPSHPAAARNAPAHQHNMIPFEALSLSSGRDVEEFQAMWQEEVKKGMQGSGSDDE
;
A
#
# COMPACT_ATOMS: atom_id res chain seq x y z
N MET A 1 28.03 -11.80 -7.60
CA MET A 1 27.62 -11.79 -9.02
C MET A 1 28.83 -12.08 -9.89
N LYS A 2 28.73 -13.03 -10.83
CA LYS A 2 29.81 -13.37 -11.77
C LYS A 2 29.54 -12.68 -13.10
N THR A 3 30.57 -12.10 -13.71
CA THR A 3 30.44 -11.34 -14.95
C THR A 3 31.44 -11.82 -15.99
N VAL A 4 31.05 -11.80 -17.25
CA VAL A 4 31.93 -12.05 -18.40
C VAL A 4 31.99 -10.81 -19.27
N HIS A 5 33.17 -10.57 -19.84
CA HIS A 5 33.42 -9.46 -20.72
C HIS A 5 33.57 -9.97 -22.15
N ARG A 6 32.79 -9.43 -23.08
CA ARG A 6 32.81 -9.76 -24.52
C ARG A 6 32.56 -8.49 -25.32
N ASP A 7 33.44 -8.22 -26.29
CA ASP A 7 33.26 -7.16 -27.28
C ASP A 7 32.91 -5.77 -26.70
N GLY A 8 33.54 -5.38 -25.59
CA GLY A 8 33.28 -4.08 -24.93
C GLY A 8 32.00 -4.03 -24.09
N VAL A 9 31.33 -5.18 -23.89
CA VAL A 9 30.14 -5.34 -23.06
C VAL A 9 30.44 -6.26 -21.88
N THR A 10 30.03 -5.83 -20.69
CA THR A 10 30.06 -6.66 -19.49
C THR A 10 28.68 -7.27 -19.25
N ILE A 11 28.63 -8.60 -19.15
CA ILE A 11 27.39 -9.39 -19.04
C ILE A 11 27.40 -10.17 -17.72
N VAL A 12 26.26 -10.21 -17.03
CA VAL A 12 26.05 -11.05 -15.85
C VAL A 12 25.84 -12.50 -16.29
N GLU A 13 26.73 -13.40 -15.86
CA GLU A 13 26.55 -14.83 -16.11
C GLU A 13 25.46 -15.39 -15.19
N ASN A 14 24.47 -16.09 -15.77
CA ASN A 14 23.39 -16.76 -15.03
C ASN A 14 22.75 -15.85 -13.97
N GLN A 15 22.24 -14.70 -14.40
CA GLN A 15 21.56 -13.75 -13.52
C GLN A 15 20.48 -14.47 -12.70
N ASN A 16 20.41 -14.17 -11.39
CA ASN A 16 19.47 -14.83 -10.50
C ASN A 16 18.03 -14.53 -10.92
N GLN A 17 17.13 -15.47 -10.69
CA GLN A 17 15.71 -15.34 -11.00
C GLN A 17 14.93 -15.23 -9.70
N CYS A 18 14.16 -14.16 -9.56
CA CYS A 18 13.23 -13.98 -8.45
C CYS A 18 11.82 -14.29 -8.94
N VAL A 19 11.22 -15.35 -8.40
CA VAL A 19 9.82 -15.70 -8.67
C VAL A 19 8.93 -14.67 -7.99
N ILE A 20 8.19 -13.88 -8.77
CA ILE A 20 7.29 -12.87 -8.23
C ILE A 20 6.06 -13.59 -7.66
N PRO A 21 5.79 -13.46 -6.34
CA PRO A 21 4.73 -14.23 -5.71
C PRO A 21 3.35 -13.78 -6.21
N ASP A 22 2.55 -14.76 -6.62
CA ASP A 22 1.10 -14.64 -6.81
C ASP A 22 0.39 -15.44 -5.72
N LEU A 23 0.64 -15.04 -4.46
CA LEU A 23 0.08 -15.67 -3.27
C LEU A 23 -0.88 -14.70 -2.60
N THR A 24 -2.02 -15.21 -2.14
CA THR A 24 -2.97 -14.42 -1.36
C THR A 24 -2.51 -14.33 0.10
N VAL A 25 -3.06 -13.36 0.85
CA VAL A 25 -2.84 -13.31 2.31
C VAL A 25 -3.30 -14.61 2.98
N LYS A 26 -4.42 -15.19 2.51
CA LYS A 26 -4.94 -16.47 3.00
C LYS A 26 -3.95 -17.61 2.79
N ASP A 27 -3.26 -17.67 1.65
CA ASP A 27 -2.24 -18.69 1.38
C ASP A 27 -1.09 -18.64 2.39
N LEU A 28 -0.71 -17.45 2.84
CA LEU A 28 0.37 -17.26 3.80
C LEU A 28 -0.09 -17.55 5.23
N LEU A 29 -1.25 -17.01 5.64
CA LEU A 29 -1.76 -17.16 7.01
C LEU A 29 -2.23 -18.58 7.31
N SER A 30 -2.85 -19.28 6.34
CA SER A 30 -3.32 -20.66 6.53
C SER A 30 -2.18 -21.67 6.73
N ALA A 31 -0.95 -21.32 6.35
CA ALA A 31 0.23 -22.14 6.61
C ALA A 31 0.68 -22.05 8.08
N ILE A 32 0.31 -20.99 8.81
CA ILE A 32 0.77 -20.74 10.18
C ILE A 32 -0.16 -21.44 11.18
N PRO A 33 0.36 -22.23 12.14
CA PRO A 33 -0.46 -22.86 13.18
C PRO A 33 -1.26 -21.84 14.00
N ALA A 34 -2.53 -22.13 14.26
CA ALA A 34 -3.44 -21.20 14.94
C ALA A 34 -2.96 -20.80 16.35
N HIS A 35 -2.28 -21.69 17.08
CA HIS A 35 -1.77 -21.36 18.42
C HIS A 35 -0.63 -20.33 18.39
N CYS A 36 0.07 -20.15 17.26
CA CYS A 36 1.10 -19.13 17.12
C CYS A 36 0.54 -17.70 17.31
N PHE A 37 -0.75 -17.49 17.08
CA PHE A 37 -1.42 -16.20 17.26
C PHE A 37 -1.84 -15.92 18.71
N LYS A 38 -1.66 -16.88 19.63
CA LYS A 38 -1.99 -16.69 21.05
C LYS A 38 -0.92 -15.85 21.73
N ARG A 39 -1.32 -14.71 22.26
CA ARG A 39 -0.44 -13.72 22.90
C ARG A 39 -0.57 -13.86 24.41
N SER A 40 0.55 -13.94 25.11
CA SER A 40 0.61 -14.05 26.57
C SER A 40 1.49 -12.96 27.14
N GLY A 41 0.86 -11.95 27.75
CA GLY A 41 1.58 -10.88 28.45
C GLY A 41 2.51 -11.40 29.53
N PHE A 42 2.12 -12.46 30.25
CA PHE A 42 2.98 -13.10 31.24
C PHE A 42 4.26 -13.68 30.63
N ARG A 43 4.16 -14.45 29.52
CA ARG A 43 5.34 -15.00 28.86
C ARG A 43 6.24 -13.89 28.34
N SER A 44 5.68 -12.90 27.65
CA SER A 44 6.45 -11.76 27.12
C SER A 44 7.15 -10.98 28.24
N SER A 45 6.50 -10.79 29.39
CA SER A 45 7.12 -10.17 30.57
C SER A 45 8.30 -10.99 31.13
N LEU A 46 8.28 -12.32 31.05
CA LEU A 46 9.42 -13.14 31.48
C LEU A 46 10.68 -12.88 30.64
N TYR A 47 10.53 -12.59 29.34
CA TYR A 47 11.66 -12.19 28.48
C TYR A 47 12.21 -10.81 28.87
N VAL A 48 11.35 -9.86 29.24
CA VAL A 48 11.80 -8.56 29.78
C VAL A 48 12.61 -8.77 31.07
N VAL A 49 12.12 -9.61 31.99
CA VAL A 49 12.83 -9.93 33.23
C VAL A 49 14.16 -10.63 32.94
N TRP A 50 14.18 -11.55 31.97
CA TRP A 50 15.38 -12.24 31.53
C TRP A 50 16.44 -11.27 30.99
N ASP A 51 16.05 -10.33 30.13
CA ASP A 51 16.97 -9.33 29.58
C ASP A 51 17.55 -8.43 30.67
N PHE A 52 16.72 -7.99 31.64
CA PHE A 52 17.22 -7.23 32.80
C PHE A 52 18.15 -8.07 33.69
N ALA A 53 17.88 -9.37 33.86
CA ALA A 53 18.77 -10.26 34.60
C ALA A 53 20.13 -10.43 33.89
N LEU A 54 20.12 -10.56 32.55
CA LEU A 54 21.34 -10.61 31.75
C LEU A 54 22.12 -9.29 31.85
N LEU A 55 21.47 -8.13 31.72
CA LEU A 55 22.11 -6.83 31.90
C LEU A 55 22.72 -6.68 33.29
N ALA A 56 22.01 -7.09 34.34
CA ALA A 56 22.53 -7.08 35.70
C ALA A 56 23.74 -7.99 35.85
N ALA A 57 23.71 -9.20 35.27
CA ALA A 57 24.84 -10.13 35.29
C ALA A 57 26.07 -9.58 34.55
N ILE A 58 25.88 -9.00 33.37
CA ILE A 58 26.94 -8.34 32.58
C ILE A 58 27.56 -7.20 33.41
N TYR A 59 26.73 -6.31 33.94
CA TYR A 59 27.18 -5.18 34.76
C TYR A 59 27.94 -5.64 36.01
N LYS A 60 27.40 -6.62 36.76
CA LYS A 60 28.05 -7.15 37.97
C LYS A 60 29.36 -7.85 37.66
N THR A 61 29.42 -8.60 36.56
CA THR A 61 30.67 -9.25 36.12
C THR A 61 31.72 -8.20 35.75
N THR A 62 31.36 -7.20 34.95
CA THR A 62 32.28 -6.12 34.56
C THR A 62 32.80 -5.36 35.78
N THR A 63 31.92 -4.97 36.70
CA THR A 63 32.32 -4.22 37.90
C THR A 63 33.08 -5.06 38.93
N TYR A 64 32.92 -6.39 38.91
CA TYR A 64 33.74 -7.31 39.69
C TYR A 64 35.15 -7.47 39.10
N VAL A 65 35.27 -7.56 37.77
CA VAL A 65 36.56 -7.76 37.08
C VAL A 65 37.40 -6.48 37.03
N GLU A 66 36.79 -5.31 36.85
CA GLU A 66 37.47 -4.01 36.77
C GLU A 66 38.54 -3.79 37.86
N PRO A 67 38.25 -3.94 39.18
CA PRO A 67 39.25 -3.73 40.24
C PRO A 67 40.34 -4.81 40.29
N LEU A 68 40.15 -5.96 39.63
CA LEU A 68 41.18 -7.01 39.53
C LEU A 68 42.22 -6.69 38.46
N LEU A 69 41.98 -5.70 37.60
CA LEU A 69 42.92 -5.25 36.57
C LEU A 69 44.00 -4.31 37.17
N THR A 70 44.63 -4.74 38.25
CA THR A 70 45.73 -4.03 38.90
C THR A 70 46.97 -4.93 39.03
N PRO A 71 48.18 -4.35 39.11
CA PRO A 71 49.40 -5.13 39.29
C PRO A 71 49.43 -6.02 40.54
N GLU A 72 48.59 -5.73 41.53
CA GLU A 72 48.45 -6.51 42.77
C GLU A 72 47.75 -7.86 42.54
N HIS A 73 46.81 -7.92 41.58
CA HIS A 73 46.01 -9.11 41.32
C HIS A 73 46.45 -9.86 40.05
N ILE A 74 46.84 -9.13 39.00
CA ILE A 74 47.25 -9.71 37.71
C ILE A 74 48.54 -9.06 37.27
N SER A 75 49.60 -9.85 37.09
CA SER A 75 50.89 -9.37 36.59
C SER A 75 50.91 -9.41 35.06
N LEU A 76 50.82 -8.23 34.43
CA LEU A 76 50.98 -8.07 32.98
C LEU A 76 52.41 -7.58 32.63
N PRO A 77 52.98 -8.03 31.50
CA PRO A 77 54.39 -7.77 31.15
C PRO A 77 54.71 -6.31 30.83
N TYR A 78 53.70 -5.50 30.48
CA TYR A 78 53.88 -4.09 30.12
C TYR A 78 52.78 -3.21 30.72
N PRO A 79 53.08 -1.98 31.23
CA PRO A 79 52.09 -1.12 31.86
C PRO A 79 50.90 -0.71 30.96
N TRP A 80 51.11 -0.56 29.65
CA TRP A 80 50.03 -0.19 28.72
C TRP A 80 48.98 -1.30 28.56
N LEU A 81 49.30 -2.55 28.91
CA LEU A 81 48.36 -3.66 28.85
C LEU A 81 47.23 -3.53 29.87
N TYR A 82 47.44 -2.86 31.00
CA TYR A 82 46.35 -2.58 31.95
C TYR A 82 45.33 -1.62 31.35
N SER A 83 45.79 -0.53 30.73
CA SER A 83 44.91 0.42 30.02
C SER A 83 44.18 -0.26 28.86
N PHE A 84 44.86 -1.12 28.11
CA PHE A 84 44.24 -1.91 27.06
C PHE A 84 43.19 -2.88 27.60
N ALA A 85 43.50 -3.62 28.67
CA ALA A 85 42.57 -4.55 29.31
C ALA A 85 41.33 -3.83 29.85
N TYR A 86 41.53 -2.65 30.45
CA TYR A 86 40.44 -1.79 30.92
C TYR A 86 39.53 -1.35 29.76
N PHE A 87 40.13 -0.86 28.68
CA PHE A 87 39.40 -0.47 27.47
C PHE A 87 38.66 -1.66 26.84
N ALA A 88 39.30 -2.83 26.76
CA ALA A 88 38.71 -4.04 26.22
C ALA A 88 37.53 -4.54 27.07
N LEU A 89 37.67 -4.54 28.40
CA LEU A 89 36.61 -4.91 29.33
C LEU A 89 35.37 -4.03 29.16
N TRP A 90 35.56 -2.70 29.11
CA TRP A 90 34.45 -1.76 28.94
C TRP A 90 33.87 -1.74 27.53
N SER A 91 34.68 -2.03 26.51
CA SER A 91 34.20 -2.23 25.14
C SER A 91 33.33 -3.49 25.04
N LEU A 92 33.74 -4.58 25.69
CA LEU A 92 32.97 -5.82 25.76
C LEU A 92 31.67 -5.64 26.55
N TYR A 93 31.70 -4.89 27.66
CA TYR A 93 30.49 -4.47 28.36
C TYR A 93 29.55 -3.71 27.43
N GLY A 94 30.05 -2.69 26.72
CA GLY A 94 29.26 -1.88 25.80
C GLY A 94 28.59 -2.72 24.72
N PHE A 95 29.36 -3.61 24.10
CA PHE A 95 28.89 -4.55 23.08
C PHE A 95 27.82 -5.50 23.62
N ALA A 96 28.09 -6.18 24.73
CA ALA A 96 27.19 -7.18 25.30
C ALA A 96 25.90 -6.56 25.87
N ALA A 97 26.02 -5.45 26.61
CA ALA A 97 24.87 -4.71 27.11
C ALA A 97 24.06 -4.13 25.96
N GLY A 98 24.72 -3.59 24.93
CA GLY A 98 24.04 -3.10 23.73
C GLY A 98 23.24 -4.19 23.01
N LEU A 99 23.81 -5.39 22.85
CA LEU A 99 23.13 -6.52 22.24
C LEU A 99 21.88 -6.97 23.02
N VAL A 100 21.96 -7.07 24.35
CA VAL A 100 20.80 -7.41 25.19
C VAL A 100 19.76 -6.28 25.20
N CYS A 101 20.20 -5.01 25.23
CA CYS A 101 19.28 -3.88 25.08
C CYS A 101 18.58 -3.84 23.72
N THR A 102 19.20 -4.39 22.66
CA THR A 102 18.50 -4.62 21.39
C THR A 102 17.37 -5.66 21.54
N GLY A 103 17.53 -6.68 22.37
CA GLY A 103 16.44 -7.57 22.79
C GLY A 103 15.26 -6.81 23.42
N LEU A 104 15.54 -5.95 24.42
CA LEU A 104 14.51 -5.08 25.01
C LEU A 104 13.85 -4.16 23.97
N TRP A 105 14.63 -3.67 23.00
CA TRP A 105 14.10 -2.87 21.90
C TRP A 105 13.11 -3.67 21.03
N VAL A 106 13.41 -4.94 20.74
CA VAL A 106 12.54 -5.86 19.99
C VAL A 106 11.23 -6.12 20.75
N VAL A 107 11.29 -6.38 22.05
CA VAL A 107 10.09 -6.58 22.88
C VAL A 107 9.19 -5.33 22.87
N ALA A 108 9.78 -4.14 22.91
CA ALA A 108 9.05 -2.88 22.80
C ALA A 108 8.50 -2.63 21.39
N HIS A 109 9.18 -3.12 20.35
CA HIS A 109 8.67 -3.14 18.98
C HIS A 109 7.45 -4.05 18.83
N GLU A 110 7.47 -5.23 19.44
CA GLU A 110 6.31 -6.12 19.50
C GLU A 110 5.11 -5.52 20.24
N CYS A 111 5.37 -4.73 21.28
CA CYS A 111 4.33 -3.92 21.92
C CYS A 111 3.66 -2.99 20.90
N GLY A 112 4.44 -2.38 20.01
CA GLY A 112 3.94 -1.56 18.91
C GLY A 112 2.97 -2.31 18.00
N HIS A 113 3.29 -3.57 17.69
CA HIS A 113 2.44 -4.48 16.89
C HIS A 113 1.29 -5.13 17.66
N GLN A 114 1.18 -4.86 18.96
CA GLN A 114 0.20 -5.51 19.84
C GLN A 114 0.41 -7.04 19.98
N ALA A 115 1.65 -7.52 19.82
CA ALA A 115 2.01 -8.94 19.95
C ALA A 115 2.36 -9.33 21.39
N PHE A 116 2.78 -8.37 22.22
CA PHE A 116 3.27 -8.61 23.58
C PHE A 116 2.20 -9.22 24.52
N SER A 117 0.98 -8.66 24.51
CA SER A 117 -0.16 -9.06 25.33
C SER A 117 -1.47 -8.87 24.54
N GLU A 118 -2.55 -9.49 25.00
CA GLU A 118 -3.90 -9.26 24.46
C GLU A 118 -4.42 -7.86 24.79
N SER A 119 -3.94 -7.25 25.89
CA SER A 119 -4.30 -5.89 26.28
C SER A 119 -3.46 -4.83 25.56
N LYS A 120 -4.14 -4.00 24.75
CA LYS A 120 -3.53 -2.84 24.08
C LYS A 120 -2.92 -1.84 25.06
N LEU A 121 -3.57 -1.64 26.22
CA LEU A 121 -3.08 -0.74 27.26
C LEU A 121 -1.74 -1.22 27.80
N VAL A 122 -1.64 -2.51 28.15
CA VAL A 122 -0.38 -3.11 28.64
C VAL A 122 0.72 -2.99 27.59
N ASN A 123 0.41 -3.31 26.32
CA ASN A 123 1.36 -3.17 25.22
C ASN A 123 1.87 -1.73 25.12
N ASN A 124 0.96 -0.76 25.05
CA ASN A 124 1.36 0.64 24.90
C ASN A 124 2.12 1.18 26.11
N ALA A 125 1.76 0.78 27.33
CA ALA A 125 2.48 1.19 28.53
C ALA A 125 3.90 0.61 28.57
N VAL A 126 4.05 -0.70 28.35
CA VAL A 126 5.35 -1.37 28.35
C VAL A 126 6.23 -0.86 27.20
N GLY A 127 5.67 -0.78 26.00
CA GLY A 127 6.36 -0.26 24.83
C GLY A 127 6.83 1.17 25.02
N TRP A 128 5.97 2.06 25.55
CA TRP A 128 6.34 3.44 25.84
C TRP A 128 7.49 3.55 26.84
N VAL A 129 7.47 2.79 27.94
CA VAL A 129 8.56 2.79 28.93
C VAL A 129 9.87 2.31 28.32
N LEU A 130 9.85 1.15 27.66
CA LEU A 130 11.07 0.53 27.13
C LEU A 130 11.67 1.31 25.95
N HIS A 131 10.86 1.74 24.98
CA HIS A 131 11.37 2.55 23.87
C HIS A 131 11.83 3.93 24.33
N SER A 132 11.13 4.59 25.25
CA SER A 132 11.60 5.88 25.80
C SER A 132 12.95 5.72 26.51
N ALA A 133 13.14 4.66 27.29
CA ALA A 133 14.41 4.36 27.96
C ALA A 133 15.55 4.05 26.96
N LEU A 134 15.20 3.67 25.72
CA LEU A 134 16.13 3.40 24.62
C LEU A 134 16.12 4.54 23.57
N GLY A 135 15.65 5.74 23.92
CA GLY A 135 15.71 6.92 23.06
C GLY A 135 14.81 6.88 21.81
N VAL A 136 13.77 6.04 21.81
CA VAL A 136 12.82 5.90 20.70
C VAL A 136 11.46 6.49 21.09
N PRO A 137 10.91 7.45 20.32
CA PRO A 137 9.58 7.99 20.60
C PRO A 137 8.52 6.94 20.22
N TYR A 138 8.00 6.20 21.20
CA TYR A 138 7.25 4.96 20.99
C TYR A 138 6.05 5.08 20.02
N HIS A 139 5.10 5.98 20.25
CA HIS A 139 3.93 6.08 19.37
C HIS A 139 4.27 6.69 18.01
N SER A 140 5.16 7.69 17.99
CA SER A 140 5.70 8.25 16.74
C SER A 140 6.28 7.15 15.85
N TRP A 141 7.13 6.31 16.44
CA TRP A 141 7.79 5.23 15.73
C TRP A 141 6.84 4.08 15.39
N ARG A 142 5.98 3.63 16.31
CA ARG A 142 5.06 2.52 16.03
C ARG A 142 4.11 2.84 14.88
N ILE A 143 3.67 4.10 14.76
CA ILE A 143 2.76 4.54 13.70
C ILE A 143 3.48 4.57 12.34
N SER A 144 4.67 5.17 12.25
CA SER A 144 5.44 5.16 11.01
C SER A 144 5.89 3.74 10.63
N HIS A 145 6.24 2.92 11.62
CA HIS A 145 6.60 1.52 11.40
C HIS A 145 5.40 0.68 10.91
N ALA A 146 4.19 0.87 11.44
CA ALA A 146 3.00 0.19 10.94
C ALA A 146 2.73 0.52 9.46
N LYS A 147 2.94 1.78 9.05
CA LYS A 147 2.86 2.18 7.62
C LYS A 147 3.92 1.50 6.77
N HIS A 148 5.12 1.29 7.30
CA HIS A 148 6.17 0.52 6.63
C HIS A 148 5.71 -0.94 6.43
N HIS A 149 5.17 -1.61 7.45
CA HIS A 149 4.61 -2.97 7.31
C HIS A 149 3.52 -3.08 6.24
N ALA A 150 2.63 -2.09 6.19
CA ALA A 150 1.54 -2.06 5.21
C ALA A 150 2.02 -1.83 3.76
N SER A 151 3.24 -1.35 3.56
CA SER A 151 3.71 -0.89 2.25
C SER A 151 5.18 -1.22 1.98
N THR A 152 5.73 -2.24 2.63
CA THR A 152 7.17 -2.50 2.53
C THR A 152 7.55 -2.93 1.12
N GLY A 153 8.66 -2.41 0.59
CA GLY A 153 9.07 -2.65 -0.80
C GLY A 153 8.28 -1.85 -1.84
N HIS A 154 7.27 -1.06 -1.44
CA HIS A 154 6.58 -0.15 -2.36
C HIS A 154 7.40 1.13 -2.59
N MET A 155 7.67 1.46 -3.86
CA MET A 155 8.49 2.61 -4.28
C MET A 155 8.04 3.99 -3.80
N THR A 156 6.78 4.18 -3.40
CA THR A 156 6.22 5.49 -3.03
C THR A 156 5.47 5.49 -1.70
N GLN A 157 5.23 4.33 -1.10
CA GLN A 157 4.42 4.19 0.13
C GLN A 157 5.19 3.60 1.32
N ASP A 158 6.30 2.88 1.12
CA ASP A 158 7.22 2.52 2.20
C ASP A 158 7.71 3.80 2.93
N GLN A 159 8.04 3.69 4.21
CA GLN A 159 8.43 4.81 5.06
C GLN A 159 9.95 4.96 5.25
N VAL A 160 10.76 3.93 4.93
CA VAL A 160 12.15 3.92 5.40
C VAL A 160 13.16 3.26 4.47
N PHE A 161 12.80 2.20 3.73
CA PHE A 161 13.75 1.46 2.88
C PHE A 161 13.48 1.67 1.38
N ILE A 162 13.30 2.93 0.97
CA ILE A 162 12.97 3.28 -0.41
C ILE A 162 14.27 3.47 -1.20
N PRO A 163 14.52 2.70 -2.28
CA PRO A 163 15.68 2.91 -3.13
C PRO A 163 15.56 4.21 -3.90
N ARG A 164 16.71 4.82 -4.20
CA ARG A 164 16.75 5.99 -5.08
C ARG A 164 16.71 5.55 -6.54
N THR A 165 15.93 6.27 -7.34
CA THR A 165 15.92 6.03 -8.79
C THR A 165 17.13 6.66 -9.48
N ARG A 166 17.42 6.22 -10.70
CA ARG A 166 18.47 6.76 -11.58
C ARG A 166 18.37 8.30 -11.68
N THR A 167 17.19 8.83 -12.01
CA THR A 167 16.95 10.28 -12.07
C THR A 167 17.16 10.99 -10.74
N GLN A 168 16.75 10.39 -9.61
CA GLN A 168 16.91 11.01 -8.28
C GLN A 168 18.37 11.15 -7.84
N LEU A 169 19.27 10.36 -8.43
CA LEU A 169 20.71 10.46 -8.24
C LEU A 169 21.39 11.39 -9.26
N GLY A 170 20.65 11.93 -10.23
CA GLY A 170 21.21 12.75 -11.31
C GLY A 170 22.09 11.95 -12.27
N LEU A 171 21.82 10.65 -12.40
CA LEU A 171 22.53 9.78 -13.34
C LEU A 171 22.01 9.97 -14.77
N PRO A 172 22.81 9.68 -15.81
CA PRO A 172 22.37 9.68 -17.20
C PRO A 172 21.15 8.76 -17.41
N PRO A 173 20.21 9.11 -18.30
CA PRO A 173 19.05 8.27 -18.60
C PRO A 173 19.45 6.91 -19.16
N LEU A 174 18.59 5.90 -19.01
CA LEU A 174 18.81 4.56 -19.54
C LEU A 174 18.95 4.63 -21.07
N ASN A 175 20.02 4.03 -21.60
CA ASN A 175 20.18 3.86 -23.05
C ASN A 175 20.03 2.37 -23.44
N PRO A 176 18.88 1.96 -24.02
CA PRO A 176 18.63 0.56 -24.40
C PRO A 176 19.65 -0.03 -25.38
N ASP A 177 20.34 0.79 -26.16
CA ASP A 177 21.37 0.33 -27.11
C ASP A 177 22.71 -0.01 -26.42
N GLN A 178 22.89 0.45 -25.17
CA GLN A 178 24.16 0.36 -24.44
C GLN A 178 24.05 -0.35 -23.09
N GLU A 179 22.84 -0.57 -22.59
CA GLU A 179 22.55 -1.26 -21.34
C GLU A 179 21.12 -1.79 -21.30
N GLU A 180 20.92 -2.89 -20.58
CA GLU A 180 19.59 -3.48 -20.41
C GLU A 180 18.86 -2.96 -19.18
N LEU A 181 17.53 -2.80 -19.29
CA LEU A 181 16.67 -2.42 -18.17
C LEU A 181 16.82 -3.36 -16.98
N GLN A 182 16.84 -4.68 -17.24
CA GLN A 182 17.03 -5.72 -16.20
C GLN A 182 18.47 -5.79 -15.68
N GLY A 183 19.40 -5.00 -16.20
CA GLY A 183 20.78 -4.93 -15.74
C GLY A 183 21.60 -6.19 -16.00
N ALA A 184 21.23 -7.00 -17.01
CA ALA A 184 21.96 -8.20 -17.38
C ALA A 184 23.23 -7.88 -18.18
N SER A 185 23.25 -6.80 -18.94
CA SER A 185 24.42 -6.34 -19.69
C SER A 185 24.53 -4.82 -19.72
N VAL A 186 25.78 -4.33 -19.75
CA VAL A 186 26.15 -2.90 -19.81
C VAL A 186 27.46 -2.76 -20.59
N THR A 187 27.54 -1.78 -21.49
CA THR A 187 28.78 -1.40 -22.22
C THR A 187 29.83 -0.78 -21.30
N ASP A 188 31.10 -0.89 -21.66
CA ASP A 188 32.19 -0.32 -20.86
C ASP A 188 32.10 1.20 -20.67
N GLU A 189 31.54 1.91 -21.66
CA GLU A 189 31.37 3.36 -21.60
C GLU A 189 30.39 3.76 -20.49
N VAL A 190 29.17 3.20 -20.53
CA VAL A 190 28.14 3.44 -19.51
C VAL A 190 28.61 2.98 -18.13
N MET A 191 29.27 1.81 -18.06
CA MET A 191 29.83 1.31 -16.81
C MET A 191 30.86 2.29 -16.21
N ARG A 192 31.73 2.90 -17.03
CA ARG A 192 32.69 3.90 -16.55
C ARG A 192 31.98 5.15 -16.05
N GLU A 193 31.03 5.67 -16.82
CA GLU A 193 30.25 6.87 -16.45
C GLU A 193 29.51 6.68 -15.13
N LEU A 194 28.82 5.54 -14.94
CA LEU A 194 28.13 5.22 -13.69
C LEU A 194 29.08 5.08 -12.50
N ARG A 195 30.25 4.44 -12.69
CA ARG A 195 31.26 4.31 -11.60
C ARG A 195 31.81 5.65 -11.17
N GLU A 196 32.07 6.54 -12.13
CA GLU A 196 32.55 7.89 -11.86
C GLU A 196 31.48 8.71 -11.13
N ALA A 197 30.23 8.68 -11.60
CA ALA A 197 29.12 9.42 -10.99
C ALA A 197 28.78 8.92 -9.57
N LEU A 198 28.86 7.62 -9.32
CA LEU A 198 28.52 7.01 -8.03
C LEU A 198 29.72 6.93 -7.06
N GLY A 199 30.92 7.25 -7.51
CA GLY A 199 32.14 7.24 -6.69
C GLY A 199 32.42 5.88 -6.05
N ASP A 200 32.45 4.81 -6.85
CA ASP A 200 32.68 3.44 -6.34
C ASP A 200 34.11 3.28 -5.79
N SER A 201 34.28 3.50 -4.49
CA SER A 201 35.54 3.24 -3.77
C SER A 201 35.32 2.43 -2.50
N PRO A 202 36.21 1.45 -2.18
CA PRO A 202 36.09 0.65 -0.97
C PRO A 202 36.06 1.48 0.32
N LEU A 203 36.87 2.55 0.38
CA LEU A 203 36.93 3.43 1.55
C LEU A 203 35.63 4.22 1.73
N LEU A 204 35.03 4.72 0.65
CA LEU A 204 33.75 5.44 0.72
C LEU A 204 32.61 4.51 1.14
N ALA A 205 32.56 3.28 0.61
CA ALA A 205 31.55 2.30 1.01
C ALA A 205 31.67 1.94 2.50
N MET A 206 32.89 1.77 3.01
CA MET A 206 33.12 1.52 4.44
C MET A 206 32.75 2.72 5.31
N TRP A 207 33.12 3.94 4.89
CA TRP A 207 32.73 5.18 5.57
C TRP A 207 31.21 5.37 5.60
N HIS A 208 30.52 5.13 4.49
CA HIS A 208 29.06 5.15 4.43
C HIS A 208 28.44 4.10 5.35
N SER A 209 29.00 2.89 5.41
CA SER A 209 28.52 1.85 6.32
C SER A 209 28.64 2.29 7.78
N VAL A 210 29.81 2.79 8.20
CA VAL A 210 30.02 3.28 9.57
C VAL A 210 29.10 4.43 9.92
N THR A 211 29.00 5.44 9.05
CA THR A 211 28.15 6.61 9.30
C THR A 211 26.66 6.25 9.33
N TYR A 212 26.23 5.33 8.47
CA TYR A 212 24.85 4.84 8.45
C TYR A 212 24.51 4.07 9.73
N LEU A 213 25.38 3.18 10.20
CA LEU A 213 25.12 2.41 11.42
C LEU A 213 25.12 3.27 12.70
N LEU A 214 25.90 4.36 12.74
CA LEU A 214 25.95 5.24 13.90
C LEU A 214 24.85 6.31 13.89
N PHE A 215 24.54 6.88 12.73
CA PHE A 215 23.69 8.06 12.62
C PHE A 215 22.40 7.83 11.84
N GLY A 216 22.23 6.68 11.17
CA GLY A 216 21.06 6.40 10.34
C GLY A 216 19.75 6.55 11.12
N PHE A 217 19.63 5.86 12.26
CA PHE A 217 18.42 5.90 13.08
C PHE A 217 18.15 7.28 13.73
N PRO A 218 19.13 7.95 14.38
CA PRO A 218 18.92 9.31 14.87
C PRO A 218 18.49 10.30 13.76
N MET A 219 19.11 10.23 12.58
CA MET A 219 18.75 11.11 11.47
C MET A 219 17.39 10.75 10.86
N TYR A 220 16.95 9.49 10.93
CA TYR A 220 15.58 9.11 10.57
C TYR A 220 14.56 9.75 11.51
N LEU A 221 14.80 9.72 12.82
CA LEU A 221 13.91 10.35 13.79
C LEU A 221 13.87 11.89 13.65
N ILE A 222 15.04 12.54 13.56
CA ILE A 222 15.16 14.01 13.63
C ILE A 222 14.80 14.70 12.31
N ARG A 223 15.00 14.05 11.15
CA ARG A 223 14.77 14.70 9.84
C ARG A 223 14.16 13.79 8.77
N ASN A 224 13.67 12.60 9.15
CA ASN A 224 13.13 11.61 8.23
C ASN A 224 14.08 11.29 7.06
N ALA A 225 15.38 11.14 7.36
CA ALA A 225 16.46 11.13 6.36
C ALA A 225 16.33 10.09 5.23
N SER A 226 15.75 8.93 5.54
CA SER A 226 15.51 7.82 4.60
C SER A 226 14.04 7.69 4.19
N GLY A 227 13.17 8.60 4.64
CA GLY A 227 11.76 8.57 4.31
C GLY A 227 11.41 9.15 2.95
N GLN A 228 10.12 9.21 2.66
CA GLN A 228 9.61 9.58 1.34
C GLN A 228 10.00 10.99 0.92
N LYS A 229 10.54 11.13 -0.30
CA LYS A 229 10.95 12.42 -0.87
C LYS A 229 9.80 13.40 -1.08
N ARG A 230 8.56 12.91 -1.22
CA ARG A 230 7.36 13.76 -1.34
C ARG A 230 6.98 14.44 -0.02
N TYR A 231 7.53 14.00 1.11
CA TYR A 231 7.24 14.65 2.39
C TYR A 231 7.89 16.04 2.45
N PRO A 232 7.20 17.05 3.00
CA PRO A 232 7.75 18.40 3.10
C PRO A 232 9.08 18.43 3.86
N ALA A 233 9.95 19.37 3.50
CA ALA A 233 11.18 19.61 4.23
C ALA A 233 10.90 19.91 5.71
N GLY A 234 11.70 19.35 6.62
CA GLY A 234 11.50 19.47 8.07
C GLY A 234 10.59 18.41 8.69
N THR A 235 10.04 17.48 7.90
CA THR A 235 9.32 16.30 8.40
C THR A 235 10.21 15.49 9.35
N ASN A 236 9.69 15.18 10.54
CA ASN A 236 10.41 14.44 11.58
C ASN A 236 9.43 13.73 12.53
N HIS A 237 9.95 12.83 13.37
CA HIS A 237 9.12 11.98 14.23
C HIS A 237 8.62 12.68 15.50
N PHE A 238 9.16 13.85 15.85
CA PHE A 238 8.84 14.63 17.05
C PHE A 238 7.87 15.79 16.77
N ASN A 239 7.45 15.98 15.51
CA ASN A 239 6.44 16.98 15.17
C ASN A 239 5.06 16.31 15.08
N PRO A 240 4.13 16.58 16.01
CA PRO A 240 2.79 15.96 16.00
C PRO A 240 1.98 16.25 14.75
N TYR A 241 2.29 17.33 14.04
CA TYR A 241 1.60 17.76 12.82
C TYR A 241 2.36 17.36 11.54
N ALA A 242 3.38 16.50 11.65
CA ALA A 242 4.08 15.98 10.48
C ALA A 242 3.13 15.17 9.58
N VAL A 243 3.36 15.22 8.26
CA VAL A 243 2.58 14.46 7.25
C VAL A 243 2.62 12.93 7.47
N ILE A 244 3.51 12.46 8.33
CA ILE A 244 3.59 11.06 8.77
C ILE A 244 2.33 10.67 9.58
N TYR A 245 1.65 11.61 10.24
CA TYR A 245 0.59 11.32 11.20
C TYR A 245 -0.79 11.84 10.75
N ALA A 246 -1.83 11.12 11.15
CA ALA A 246 -3.21 11.59 11.00
C ALA A 246 -3.58 12.57 12.13
N PRO A 247 -4.55 13.49 11.93
CA PRO A 247 -4.91 14.51 12.94
C PRO A 247 -5.28 13.93 14.32
N HIS A 248 -5.96 12.77 14.36
CA HIS A 248 -6.36 12.13 15.62
C HIS A 248 -5.19 11.48 16.40
N GLN A 249 -3.99 11.40 15.80
CA GLN A 249 -2.81 10.76 16.40
C GLN A 249 -1.94 11.74 17.20
N VAL A 250 -2.20 13.06 17.09
CA VAL A 250 -1.41 14.15 17.70
C VAL A 250 -1.11 13.89 19.18
N GLY A 251 -2.12 13.51 19.98
CA GLY A 251 -1.93 13.25 21.41
C GLY A 251 -0.94 12.13 21.71
N GLN A 252 -0.90 11.09 20.87
CA GLN A 252 0.04 9.97 21.03
C GLN A 252 1.49 10.41 20.74
N ILE A 253 1.68 11.34 19.79
CA ILE A 253 3.00 11.90 19.48
C ILE A 253 3.51 12.71 20.67
N ILE A 254 2.66 13.55 21.25
CA ILE A 254 2.99 14.33 22.45
C ILE A 254 3.41 13.41 23.61
N ILE A 255 2.67 12.32 23.85
CA ILE A 255 3.03 11.32 24.87
C ILE A 255 4.43 10.72 24.60
N SER A 256 4.76 10.46 23.34
CA SER A 256 6.08 9.94 22.96
C SER A 256 7.19 10.95 23.24
N ASP A 257 6.96 12.22 22.91
CA ASP A 257 7.92 13.30 23.15
C ASP A 257 8.16 13.49 24.66
N ILE A 258 7.12 13.39 25.49
CA ILE A 258 7.24 13.41 26.95
C ILE A 258 8.18 12.30 27.44
N GLY A 259 8.08 11.09 26.87
CA GLY A 259 8.98 9.98 27.21
C GLY A 259 10.45 10.29 26.90
N ILE A 260 10.72 10.95 25.78
CA ILE A 260 12.06 11.37 25.38
C ILE A 260 12.59 12.51 26.27
N PHE A 261 11.75 13.49 26.61
CA PHE A 261 12.12 14.54 27.58
C PHE A 261 12.42 13.95 28.95
N ALA A 262 11.62 12.97 29.41
CA ALA A 262 11.86 12.28 30.67
C ALA A 262 13.21 11.53 30.67
N LEU A 263 13.55 10.84 29.56
CA LEU A 263 14.86 10.22 29.40
C LEU A 263 15.99 11.26 29.56
N PHE A 264 15.93 12.36 28.83
CA PHE A 264 16.98 13.39 28.91
C PHE A 264 17.08 14.01 30.31
N ALA A 265 15.96 14.22 31.00
CA ALA A 265 15.96 14.68 32.38
C ALA A 265 16.64 13.67 33.33
N VAL A 266 16.35 12.38 33.19
CA VAL A 266 16.99 11.31 33.98
C VAL A 266 18.49 11.24 33.72
N LEU A 267 18.92 11.27 32.45
CA LEU A 267 20.34 11.25 32.09
C LEU A 267 21.08 12.51 32.56
N GLY A 268 20.44 13.68 32.48
CA GLY A 268 20.97 14.94 32.97
C GLY A 268 21.13 14.94 34.50
N TYR A 269 20.12 14.46 35.22
CA TYR A 269 20.16 14.29 36.66
C TYR A 269 21.26 13.30 37.09
N TRP A 270 21.36 12.15 36.41
CA TRP A 270 22.41 11.17 36.65
C TRP A 270 23.80 11.78 36.39
N GLY A 271 23.98 12.48 35.28
CA GLY A 271 25.24 13.14 34.93
C GLY A 271 25.65 14.21 35.94
N TYR A 272 24.68 14.96 36.49
CA TYR A 272 24.93 15.98 37.52
C TYR A 272 25.43 15.36 38.84
N HIS A 273 24.86 14.24 39.29
CA HIS A 273 25.18 13.64 40.58
C HIS A 273 26.33 12.62 40.57
N ARG A 274 26.52 11.90 39.46
CA ARG A 274 27.51 10.81 39.33
C ARG A 274 28.63 11.12 38.33
N GLY A 275 28.49 12.20 37.58
CA GLY A 275 29.44 12.60 36.55
C GLY A 275 29.10 12.03 35.17
N PHE A 276 29.37 12.83 34.14
CA PHE A 276 29.10 12.45 32.74
C PHE A 276 29.84 11.18 32.29
N GLY A 277 31.05 10.92 32.80
CA GLY A 277 31.82 9.73 32.41
C GLY A 277 31.12 8.41 32.75
N GLU A 278 30.36 8.38 33.86
CA GLU A 278 29.57 7.21 34.25
C GLU A 278 28.39 7.01 33.30
N VAL A 279 27.63 8.07 33.00
CA VAL A 279 26.52 8.05 32.02
C VAL A 279 27.01 7.65 30.64
N PHE A 280 28.13 8.22 30.20
CA PHE A 280 28.74 7.94 28.91
C PHE A 280 29.04 6.43 28.77
N ARG A 281 29.70 5.85 29.76
CA ARG A 281 30.16 4.46 29.74
C ARG A 281 29.03 3.45 29.95
N LEU A 282 28.09 3.74 30.87
CA LEU A 282 27.04 2.81 31.27
C LEU A 282 25.77 2.89 30.43
N TYR A 283 25.47 4.06 29.84
CA TYR A 283 24.27 4.26 29.03
C TYR A 283 24.62 4.59 27.57
N LEU A 284 25.43 5.63 27.32
CA LEU A 284 25.62 6.13 25.95
C LEU A 284 26.34 5.12 25.05
N VAL A 285 27.38 4.44 25.55
CA VAL A 285 28.11 3.42 24.78
C VAL A 285 27.19 2.23 24.43
N PRO A 286 26.47 1.58 25.37
CA PRO A 286 25.48 0.57 25.03
C PRO A 286 24.38 1.09 24.07
N TYR A 287 23.88 2.31 24.26
CA TYR A 287 22.88 2.92 23.38
C TYR A 287 23.39 3.06 21.93
N LEU A 288 24.64 3.44 21.72
CA LEU A 288 25.24 3.48 20.38
C LEU A 288 25.32 2.07 19.75
N TRP A 289 25.57 1.04 20.56
CA TRP A 289 25.49 -0.35 20.09
C TRP A 289 24.05 -0.77 19.75
N VAL A 290 23.04 -0.35 20.52
CA VAL A 290 21.63 -0.58 20.18
C VAL A 290 21.30 0.04 18.82
N ASN A 291 21.71 1.29 18.57
CA ASN A 291 21.53 1.96 17.28
C ASN A 291 22.23 1.20 16.15
N HIS A 292 23.48 0.78 16.38
CA HIS A 292 24.25 -0.02 15.43
C HIS A 292 23.50 -1.31 15.04
N TRP A 293 23.07 -2.10 16.03
CA TRP A 293 22.39 -3.37 15.79
C TRP A 293 21.04 -3.18 15.11
N LEU A 294 20.24 -2.23 15.57
CA LEU A 294 18.94 -1.89 14.99
C LEU A 294 19.09 -1.57 13.49
N VAL A 295 19.99 -0.66 13.15
CA VAL A 295 20.19 -0.25 11.76
C VAL A 295 20.78 -1.39 10.95
N LEU A 296 21.77 -2.12 11.48
CA LEU A 296 22.41 -3.23 10.78
C LEU A 296 21.42 -4.35 10.44
N ILE A 297 20.61 -4.77 11.41
CA ILE A 297 19.61 -5.84 11.25
C ILE A 297 18.54 -5.39 10.25
N THR A 298 17.90 -4.25 10.51
CA THR A 298 16.76 -3.80 9.70
C THR A 298 17.15 -3.43 8.28
N PHE A 299 18.32 -2.82 8.07
CA PHE A 299 18.83 -2.55 6.73
C PHE A 299 19.05 -3.84 5.93
N LEU A 300 19.72 -4.84 6.51
CA LEU A 300 20.00 -6.09 5.80
C LEU A 300 18.74 -6.93 5.56
N GLN A 301 17.75 -6.85 6.43
CA GLN A 301 16.45 -7.50 6.26
C GLN A 301 15.67 -6.95 5.05
N HIS A 302 15.79 -5.65 4.77
CA HIS A 302 14.97 -4.94 3.79
C HIS A 302 15.72 -4.50 2.53
N THR A 303 17.05 -4.56 2.54
CA THR A 303 17.89 -4.13 1.42
C THR A 303 18.84 -5.26 1.05
N ASP A 304 18.67 -5.77 -0.17
CA ASP A 304 19.56 -6.76 -0.77
C ASP A 304 19.38 -6.70 -2.30
N PRO A 305 20.42 -6.95 -3.13
CA PRO A 305 20.26 -7.03 -4.58
C PRO A 305 19.37 -8.19 -5.05
N LEU A 306 18.98 -9.11 -4.17
CA LEU A 306 18.03 -10.18 -4.44
C LEU A 306 16.56 -9.82 -4.14
N LEU A 307 16.30 -8.70 -3.45
CA LEU A 307 14.94 -8.32 -3.06
C LEU A 307 14.29 -7.40 -4.11
N PRO A 308 13.04 -7.69 -4.51
CA PRO A 308 12.29 -6.86 -5.44
C PRO A 308 11.73 -5.61 -4.75
N HIS A 309 11.54 -4.55 -5.52
CA HIS A 309 10.74 -3.38 -5.15
C HIS A 309 9.62 -3.19 -6.19
N TYR A 310 8.47 -2.72 -5.75
CA TYR A 310 7.27 -2.68 -6.58
C TYR A 310 6.76 -1.27 -6.78
N ARG A 311 6.36 -0.98 -8.01
CA ARG A 311 5.46 0.14 -8.32
C ARG A 311 4.03 -0.22 -7.98
N ALA A 312 3.16 0.78 -7.97
CA ALA A 312 1.77 0.62 -7.54
C ALA A 312 0.99 -0.43 -8.35
N SER A 313 1.32 -0.59 -9.64
CA SER A 313 0.76 -1.58 -10.58
C SER A 313 0.97 -3.02 -10.10
N GLU A 314 2.15 -3.33 -9.58
CA GLU A 314 2.55 -4.69 -9.18
C GLU A 314 2.56 -4.91 -7.66
N PHE A 315 2.32 -3.87 -6.86
CA PHE A 315 2.35 -3.99 -5.40
C PHE A 315 1.10 -4.70 -4.86
N THR A 316 1.34 -5.70 -4.00
CA THR A 316 0.33 -6.27 -3.11
C THR A 316 0.94 -6.45 -1.73
N PHE A 317 0.10 -6.54 -0.68
CA PHE A 317 0.61 -6.80 0.66
C PHE A 317 1.46 -8.08 0.73
N PRO A 318 1.06 -9.25 0.19
CA PRO A 318 1.92 -10.43 0.14
C PRO A 318 3.25 -10.21 -0.55
N ARG A 319 3.26 -9.52 -1.71
CA ARG A 319 4.51 -9.21 -2.44
C ARG A 319 5.44 -8.32 -1.61
N GLY A 320 4.89 -7.32 -0.94
CA GLY A 320 5.63 -6.47 -0.02
C GLY A 320 6.17 -7.23 1.18
N ALA A 321 5.32 -7.95 1.92
CA ALA A 321 5.71 -8.71 3.11
C ALA A 321 6.80 -9.76 2.81
N LEU A 322 6.78 -10.35 1.61
CA LEU A 322 7.79 -11.29 1.12
C LEU A 322 9.02 -10.62 0.49
N ALA A 323 9.08 -9.30 0.38
CA ALA A 323 10.25 -8.53 -0.06
C ALA A 323 11.23 -8.27 1.10
N THR A 324 11.43 -9.27 1.94
CA THR A 324 12.34 -9.22 3.10
C THR A 324 13.07 -10.55 3.27
N PHE A 325 14.16 -10.57 4.04
CA PHE A 325 14.92 -11.79 4.33
C PHE A 325 15.00 -12.13 5.81
N ASP A 326 14.91 -13.43 6.10
CA ASP A 326 15.39 -14.01 7.34
C ASP A 326 16.92 -14.09 7.30
N ARG A 327 17.60 -13.70 8.38
CA ARG A 327 19.07 -13.71 8.51
C ARG A 327 19.50 -14.12 9.93
N ASN A 328 20.69 -14.72 10.03
CA ASN A 328 21.26 -15.12 11.33
C ASN A 328 22.15 -14.00 11.90
N VAL A 329 21.82 -13.48 13.08
CA VAL A 329 22.58 -12.43 13.76
C VAL A 329 23.92 -12.95 14.26
N MET A 330 25.02 -12.37 13.78
CA MET A 330 26.40 -12.79 14.12
C MET A 330 26.74 -14.23 13.68
N GLY A 331 25.96 -14.80 12.75
CA GLY A 331 26.22 -16.14 12.21
C GLY A 331 27.51 -16.24 11.40
N ASP A 332 28.05 -15.13 10.91
CA ASP A 332 29.36 -15.04 10.23
C ASP A 332 30.54 -15.30 11.18
N LEU A 333 30.33 -15.16 12.48
CA LEU A 333 31.29 -15.50 13.55
C LEU A 333 31.17 -16.96 14.03
N GLY A 334 30.34 -17.76 13.37
CA GLY A 334 30.14 -19.18 13.67
C GLY A 334 28.85 -19.47 14.45
N PRO A 335 28.50 -20.77 14.61
CA PRO A 335 27.19 -21.19 15.09
C PRO A 335 26.89 -20.78 16.55
N ILE A 336 27.92 -20.72 17.41
CA ILE A 336 27.75 -20.30 18.81
C ILE A 336 27.38 -18.82 18.88
N MET A 337 28.06 -17.97 18.11
CA MET A 337 27.76 -16.54 18.08
C MET A 337 26.39 -16.28 17.43
N GLY A 338 26.04 -17.05 16.39
CA GLY A 338 24.70 -17.04 15.81
C GLY A 338 23.60 -17.36 16.82
N TRP A 339 23.80 -18.38 17.65
CA TRP A 339 22.86 -18.73 18.73
C TRP A 339 22.75 -17.63 19.79
N ILE A 340 23.87 -17.02 20.18
CA ILE A 340 23.87 -15.87 21.11
C ILE A 340 23.13 -14.67 20.49
N GLY A 341 23.41 -14.34 19.23
CA GLY A 341 22.79 -13.23 18.52
C GLY A 341 21.28 -13.39 18.40
N ALA A 342 20.83 -14.54 17.91
CA ALA A 342 19.42 -14.88 17.82
C ALA A 342 18.72 -14.85 19.19
N GLY A 343 19.34 -15.44 20.22
CA GLY A 343 18.77 -15.48 21.57
C GLY A 343 18.68 -14.10 22.23
N ALA A 344 19.73 -13.27 22.12
CA ALA A 344 19.78 -11.95 22.73
C ALA A 344 18.91 -10.90 22.01
N THR A 345 18.53 -11.14 20.75
CA THR A 345 17.67 -10.26 19.95
C THR A 345 16.28 -10.86 19.70
N HIS A 346 15.91 -11.90 20.45
CA HIS A 346 14.62 -12.59 20.39
C HIS A 346 14.21 -13.08 18.98
N GLY A 347 15.19 -13.41 18.14
CA GLY A 347 14.95 -13.98 16.81
C GLY A 347 14.45 -13.01 15.74
N ILE A 348 14.48 -11.69 16.00
CA ILE A 348 13.90 -10.69 15.08
C ILE A 348 14.44 -10.78 13.66
N ALA A 349 15.72 -11.14 13.50
CA ALA A 349 16.34 -11.32 12.18
C ALA A 349 15.99 -12.65 11.56
N GLU A 350 15.92 -13.70 12.37
CA GLU A 350 15.72 -15.07 11.94
C GLU A 350 14.28 -15.39 11.56
N THR A 351 13.32 -14.58 12.03
CA THR A 351 11.87 -14.76 11.82
C THR A 351 11.21 -13.58 11.12
N HIS A 352 11.99 -12.72 10.47
CA HIS A 352 11.54 -11.42 9.96
C HIS A 352 10.48 -11.52 8.85
N VAL A 353 10.59 -12.53 7.98
CA VAL A 353 9.59 -12.74 6.92
C VAL A 353 8.21 -13.01 7.53
N ALA A 354 8.16 -13.90 8.53
CA ALA A 354 6.91 -14.18 9.25
C ALA A 354 6.40 -12.96 10.02
N HIS A 355 7.33 -12.16 10.56
CA HIS A 355 7.01 -10.89 11.21
C HIS A 355 6.32 -9.89 10.26
N HIS A 356 6.74 -9.80 8.99
CA HIS A 356 6.05 -8.96 7.99
C HIS A 356 4.72 -9.55 7.52
N VAL A 357 4.63 -10.87 7.40
CA VAL A 357 3.38 -11.55 7.03
C VAL A 357 2.33 -11.42 8.13
N ALA A 358 2.73 -11.52 9.40
CA ALA A 358 1.82 -11.49 10.55
C ALA A 358 2.51 -10.93 11.82
N SER A 359 2.66 -9.61 11.89
CA SER A 359 3.42 -8.93 12.96
C SER A 359 2.83 -9.03 14.37
N LYS A 360 1.58 -9.52 14.51
CA LYS A 360 0.91 -9.76 15.80
C LYS A 360 1.34 -11.08 16.46
N ILE A 361 2.11 -11.93 15.77
CA ILE A 361 2.66 -13.16 16.33
C ILE A 361 3.79 -12.79 17.30
N PRO A 362 3.75 -13.22 18.57
CA PRO A 362 4.83 -12.96 19.51
C PRO A 362 6.10 -13.74 19.13
N HIS A 363 7.27 -13.19 19.44
CA HIS A 363 8.60 -13.69 19.08
C HIS A 363 8.82 -15.14 19.51
N TYR A 364 8.28 -15.57 20.66
CA TYR A 364 8.38 -16.96 21.12
C TYR A 364 7.58 -17.97 20.28
N HIS A 365 6.62 -17.50 19.48
CA HIS A 365 5.91 -18.31 18.46
C HIS A 365 6.38 -18.01 17.03
N ALA A 366 7.12 -16.93 16.81
CA ALA A 366 7.60 -16.53 15.49
C ALA A 366 8.49 -17.59 14.83
N TRP A 367 9.29 -18.33 15.60
CA TRP A 367 10.13 -19.42 15.09
C TRP A 367 9.32 -20.54 14.42
N GLU A 368 8.23 -20.94 15.06
CA GLU A 368 7.33 -21.97 14.54
C GLU A 368 6.55 -21.47 13.32
N ALA A 369 6.06 -20.22 13.40
CA ALA A 369 5.40 -19.56 12.27
C ALA A 369 6.33 -19.46 11.05
N THR A 370 7.59 -19.07 11.25
CA THR A 370 8.61 -19.02 10.19
C THR A 370 8.88 -20.39 9.58
N TYR A 371 8.98 -21.45 10.39
CA TYR A 371 9.17 -22.80 9.86
C TYR A 371 8.01 -23.23 8.95
N ALA A 372 6.77 -23.01 9.40
CA ALA A 372 5.58 -23.38 8.66
C ALA A 372 5.42 -22.55 7.37
N LEU A 373 5.63 -21.24 7.46
CA LEU A 373 5.59 -20.32 6.33
C LEU A 373 6.68 -20.64 5.30
N ARG A 374 7.93 -20.86 5.74
CA ARG A 374 9.04 -21.23 4.86
C ARG A 374 8.75 -22.51 4.07
N LYS A 375 8.19 -23.53 4.74
CA LYS A 375 7.78 -24.77 4.07
C LYS A 375 6.74 -24.52 2.96
N ARG A 376 5.80 -23.60 3.17
CA ARG A 376 4.80 -23.21 2.15
C ARG A 376 5.41 -22.40 1.00
N LEU A 377 6.38 -21.53 1.28
CA LEU A 377 7.08 -20.71 0.28
C LEU A 377 8.03 -21.55 -0.58
N ASP A 378 8.73 -22.52 0.02
CA ASP A 378 9.62 -23.45 -0.68
C ASP A 378 8.87 -24.26 -1.75
N GLN A 379 7.59 -24.60 -1.50
CA GLN A 379 6.71 -25.28 -2.47
C GLN A 379 6.44 -24.41 -3.71
N SER A 380 6.50 -23.09 -3.58
CA SER A 380 6.36 -22.12 -4.66
C SER A 380 7.71 -21.64 -5.22
N GLY A 381 8.82 -22.27 -4.83
CA GLY A 381 10.16 -21.91 -5.29
C GLY A 381 10.71 -20.61 -4.70
N ILE A 382 10.05 -20.05 -3.68
CA ILE A 382 10.42 -18.76 -3.08
C ILE A 382 11.35 -19.01 -1.89
N LYS A 383 12.56 -18.48 -1.96
CA LYS A 383 13.58 -18.58 -0.90
C LYS A 383 13.92 -17.20 -0.35
N LEU A 384 13.66 -17.00 0.93
CA LEU A 384 13.81 -15.71 1.61
C LEU A 384 14.83 -15.76 2.74
N GLN A 385 15.99 -16.37 2.47
CA GLN A 385 17.10 -16.43 3.43
C GLN A 385 18.31 -15.64 2.88
N GLY A 386 18.73 -14.63 3.64
CA GLY A 386 19.90 -13.81 3.31
C GLY A 386 21.18 -14.30 3.97
N GLY A 387 22.31 -13.67 3.62
CA GLY A 387 23.57 -13.85 4.35
C GLY A 387 23.47 -13.41 5.81
N ALA A 388 24.36 -13.94 6.66
CA ALA A 388 24.40 -13.59 8.09
C ALA A 388 24.58 -12.08 8.31
N VAL A 389 23.95 -11.57 9.38
CA VAL A 389 24.05 -10.15 9.76
C VAL A 389 25.45 -9.91 10.31
N GLY A 390 26.25 -9.13 9.57
CA GLY A 390 27.63 -8.82 9.93
C GLY A 390 28.22 -7.73 9.04
N TRP A 391 29.43 -7.29 9.38
CA TRP A 391 30.10 -6.17 8.70
C TRP A 391 30.43 -6.45 7.23
N MET A 392 30.79 -7.70 6.90
CA MET A 392 31.05 -8.10 5.52
C MET A 392 29.78 -7.98 4.66
N GLU A 393 28.63 -8.31 5.24
CA GLU A 393 27.36 -8.33 4.52
C GLU A 393 26.83 -6.93 4.27
N ILE A 394 26.86 -6.02 5.26
CA ILE A 394 26.49 -4.62 5.01
C ILE A 394 27.42 -3.95 3.99
N TYR A 395 28.72 -4.24 4.04
CA TYR A 395 29.65 -3.75 3.03
C TYR A 395 29.29 -4.24 1.63
N ARG A 396 28.94 -5.52 1.47
CA ARG A 396 28.48 -6.10 0.21
C ARG A 396 27.20 -5.41 -0.27
N VAL A 397 26.18 -5.35 0.57
CA VAL A 397 24.87 -4.76 0.23
C VAL A 397 25.01 -3.29 -0.15
N MET A 398 25.78 -2.48 0.60
CA MET A 398 26.03 -1.07 0.28
C MET A 398 26.71 -0.84 -1.08
N LYS A 399 27.47 -1.83 -1.56
CA LYS A 399 28.09 -1.78 -2.89
C LYS A 399 27.16 -2.22 -4.01
N GLU A 400 26.35 -3.25 -3.77
CA GLU A 400 25.46 -3.82 -4.77
C GLU A 400 24.14 -3.03 -4.90
N CYS A 401 23.67 -2.39 -3.83
CA CYS A 401 22.40 -1.65 -3.78
C CYS A 401 22.61 -0.15 -3.96
N ARG A 402 22.86 0.31 -5.20
CA ARG A 402 23.14 1.73 -5.47
C ARG A 402 21.92 2.51 -5.92
N PHE A 403 21.17 1.97 -6.88
CA PHE A 403 19.98 2.62 -7.42
C PHE A 403 19.04 1.60 -8.05
N VAL A 404 17.82 2.04 -8.37
CA VAL A 404 16.87 1.30 -9.21
C VAL A 404 16.49 2.12 -10.43
N GLU A 405 15.95 1.47 -11.46
CA GLU A 405 15.57 2.16 -12.69
C GLU A 405 14.31 3.02 -12.55
N ASP A 406 14.24 4.08 -13.36
CA ASP A 406 13.05 4.93 -13.47
C ASP A 406 11.89 4.24 -14.19
N GLU A 407 12.19 3.19 -14.96
CA GLU A 407 11.25 2.39 -15.75
C GLU A 407 11.09 0.98 -15.17
N GLY A 408 9.99 0.30 -15.53
CA GLY A 408 9.66 -1.05 -15.07
C GLY A 408 8.82 -1.09 -13.79
N ASP A 409 7.96 -2.10 -13.66
CA ASP A 409 7.03 -2.23 -12.53
C ASP A 409 7.60 -3.01 -11.33
N VAL A 410 8.49 -3.98 -11.60
CA VAL A 410 9.25 -4.72 -10.59
C VAL A 410 10.73 -4.38 -10.76
N LEU A 411 11.29 -3.78 -9.72
CA LEU A 411 12.61 -3.17 -9.74
C LEU A 411 13.58 -3.96 -8.87
N PHE A 412 14.81 -4.12 -9.36
CA PHE A 412 15.93 -4.64 -8.59
C PHE A 412 17.05 -3.61 -8.54
N PHE A 413 17.83 -3.66 -7.47
CA PHE A 413 18.99 -2.79 -7.35
C PHE A 413 20.03 -3.08 -8.44
N LYS A 414 20.53 -2.00 -9.03
CA LYS A 414 21.75 -1.96 -9.82
C LYS A 414 22.91 -1.45 -8.97
N ASN A 415 24.08 -2.04 -9.19
CA ASN A 415 25.32 -1.62 -8.54
C ASN A 415 25.98 -0.46 -9.31
N ALA A 416 27.15 -0.01 -8.87
CA ALA A 416 27.85 1.11 -9.51
C ALA A 416 28.36 0.81 -10.94
N LYS A 417 28.19 -0.42 -11.43
CA LYS A 417 28.48 -0.84 -12.80
C LYS A 417 27.25 -0.86 -13.71
N GLY A 418 26.07 -0.50 -13.19
CA GLY A 418 24.79 -0.60 -13.91
C GLY A 418 24.21 -2.02 -13.98
N LEU A 419 24.83 -2.98 -13.30
CA LEU A 419 24.43 -4.40 -13.35
C LEU A 419 23.53 -4.75 -12.17
N ALA A 420 22.50 -5.55 -12.41
CA ALA A 420 21.61 -6.08 -11.36
C ALA A 420 21.90 -7.56 -11.12
N ALA A 421 21.86 -7.99 -9.86
CA ALA A 421 22.11 -9.41 -9.52
C ALA A 421 20.95 -10.33 -9.91
N THR A 422 19.75 -9.77 -10.05
CA THR A 422 18.49 -10.51 -10.09
C THR A 422 17.53 -9.89 -11.08
N ARG A 423 16.72 -10.73 -11.72
CA ARG A 423 15.60 -10.33 -12.58
C ARG A 423 14.29 -10.99 -12.14
N PRO A 424 13.12 -10.38 -12.42
CA PRO A 424 11.84 -10.98 -12.11
C PRO A 424 11.51 -12.15 -13.05
N VAL A 425 10.81 -13.15 -12.54
CA VAL A 425 10.20 -14.24 -13.30
C VAL A 425 8.79 -14.48 -12.75
N TYR A 426 7.82 -14.65 -13.64
CA TYR A 426 6.43 -14.94 -13.26
C TYR A 426 6.15 -16.45 -13.36
N PRO A 427 5.33 -17.04 -12.47
CA PRO A 427 4.98 -18.46 -12.53
C PRO A 427 4.25 -18.83 -13.82
N ASP A 428 4.54 -19.98 -14.44
CA ASP A 428 3.96 -20.44 -15.72
C ASP A 428 2.41 -20.58 -15.76
N THR A 429 1.71 -20.42 -14.65
CA THR A 429 0.24 -20.35 -14.58
C THR A 429 -0.32 -18.99 -14.97
N THR A 430 0.51 -17.96 -15.08
CA THR A 430 0.14 -16.70 -15.70
C THR A 430 0.20 -16.85 -17.21
N ALA A 431 -0.95 -16.67 -17.89
CA ALA A 431 -0.94 -16.45 -19.33
C ALA A 431 0.06 -15.31 -19.63
N SER A 432 1.10 -15.67 -20.38
CA SER A 432 2.16 -14.77 -20.84
C SER A 432 1.58 -13.47 -21.39
N ASP A 433 1.93 -12.35 -20.75
CA ASP A 433 1.83 -11.01 -21.33
C ASP A 433 3.18 -10.58 -21.91
N SER A 434 3.71 -11.40 -22.81
CA SER A 434 4.77 -10.97 -23.71
C SER A 434 4.34 -11.28 -25.14
N GLY A 435 3.54 -10.37 -25.68
CA GLY A 435 3.37 -10.27 -27.12
C GLY A 435 4.71 -9.89 -27.77
N ILE A 436 5.24 -10.84 -28.55
CA ILE A 436 6.22 -10.66 -29.63
C ILE A 436 7.70 -10.62 -29.17
N GLU A 437 8.30 -11.81 -29.06
CA GLU A 437 9.59 -12.05 -29.71
C GLU A 437 9.32 -12.91 -30.94
N VAL A 438 9.44 -12.33 -32.13
CA VAL A 438 9.59 -13.09 -33.37
C VAL A 438 10.90 -12.64 -34.00
N ASP A 439 11.88 -13.53 -33.92
CA ASP A 439 13.08 -13.54 -34.76
C ASP A 439 12.73 -13.18 -36.20
N LYS A 440 13.33 -12.10 -36.71
CA LYS A 440 13.67 -11.98 -38.12
C LYS A 440 15.04 -11.35 -38.26
N THR A 441 16.02 -12.23 -38.40
CA THR A 441 17.12 -12.02 -39.35
C THR A 441 16.55 -11.53 -40.69
N LEU A 442 17.16 -10.50 -41.26
CA LEU A 442 17.39 -10.38 -42.70
C LEU A 442 18.41 -9.25 -42.96
N GLU A 443 19.41 -9.65 -43.74
CA GLU A 443 20.52 -8.88 -44.28
C GLU A 443 20.07 -7.74 -45.20
N ASP A 444 20.93 -6.71 -45.25
CA ASP A 444 21.29 -5.82 -46.36
C ASP A 444 20.21 -5.39 -47.38
N CYS A 445 19.99 -4.08 -47.47
CA CYS A 445 20.28 -3.32 -48.69
C CYS A 445 20.25 -1.81 -48.47
N ASP A 446 21.06 -1.16 -49.30
CA ASP A 446 21.73 0.12 -49.18
C ASP A 446 20.93 1.30 -49.80
N GLU A 447 21.53 2.50 -49.71
CA GLU A 447 21.35 3.69 -50.56
C GLU A 447 20.26 4.77 -50.27
N SER A 448 20.71 5.79 -49.53
CA SER A 448 20.98 7.17 -50.02
C SER A 448 19.87 8.24 -50.29
N PHE A 449 20.30 9.50 -50.07
CA PHE A 449 19.72 10.83 -50.35
C PHE A 449 18.68 11.38 -49.34
N GLY A 450 18.73 12.64 -48.89
CA GLY A 450 19.52 13.82 -49.25
C GLY A 450 18.97 15.06 -48.51
N GLU A 451 19.81 16.10 -48.44
CA GLU A 451 19.76 17.31 -47.60
C GLU A 451 18.61 18.32 -47.82
N HIS A 452 18.45 19.20 -46.81
CA HIS A 452 18.15 20.65 -46.81
C HIS A 452 17.13 21.00 -45.70
N SER A 453 17.09 22.13 -45.00
CA SER A 453 17.92 23.32 -44.74
C SER A 453 16.96 24.30 -44.02
N GLU A 454 17.43 24.91 -42.92
CA GLU A 454 17.13 26.25 -42.37
C GLU A 454 15.70 26.88 -42.44
N TYR A 455 15.19 27.36 -41.30
CA TYR A 455 14.97 28.80 -41.07
C TYR A 455 14.75 29.20 -39.58
N CYS A 456 15.71 29.95 -39.05
CA CYS A 456 15.65 31.17 -38.23
C CYS A 456 14.56 31.43 -37.15
N SER A 457 15.06 31.50 -35.90
CA SER A 457 14.84 32.46 -34.79
C SER A 457 13.70 33.49 -34.79
N THR A 458 13.11 33.76 -33.60
CA THR A 458 13.24 35.06 -32.87
C THR A 458 12.58 34.99 -31.47
N VAL A 459 13.28 35.57 -30.49
CA VAL A 459 12.93 35.77 -29.07
C VAL A 459 12.10 37.05 -28.89
N ALA A 460 11.07 37.07 -28.02
CA ALA A 460 10.65 38.29 -27.32
C ALA A 460 9.87 38.02 -26.01
N ARG A 461 10.13 38.89 -25.04
CA ARG A 461 9.77 38.87 -23.61
C ARG A 461 8.43 39.56 -23.29
N PHE A 462 7.87 39.19 -22.14
CA PHE A 462 7.12 39.95 -21.12
C PHE A 462 6.09 41.04 -21.54
N GLY A 463 4.87 40.91 -21.00
CA GLY A 463 3.91 42.01 -20.91
C GLY A 463 2.68 41.66 -20.07
N VAL A 464 2.73 41.96 -18.77
CA VAL A 464 1.57 42.08 -17.88
C VAL A 464 0.81 43.34 -18.27
N CYS A 465 -0.49 43.27 -18.54
CA CYS A 465 -1.35 44.46 -18.50
C CYS A 465 -2.78 44.12 -18.04
N ARG A 466 -3.28 45.02 -17.18
CA ARG A 466 -4.51 44.94 -16.39
C ARG A 466 -5.78 45.20 -17.21
N LEU A 467 -6.85 44.54 -16.79
CA LEU A 467 -8.26 44.98 -16.62
C LEU A 467 -8.76 46.15 -17.48
N THR A 468 -9.84 45.90 -18.23
CA THR A 468 -10.98 46.81 -18.49
C THR A 468 -12.18 45.96 -19.00
N PRO A 469 -13.43 46.45 -18.91
CA PRO A 469 -14.51 45.72 -18.25
C PRO A 469 -15.53 45.09 -19.18
N ALA A 470 -16.16 44.04 -18.64
CA ALA A 470 -17.49 43.50 -18.90
C ALA A 470 -18.19 43.97 -20.20
N THR A 471 -18.09 43.13 -21.23
CA THR A 471 -19.12 43.02 -22.26
C THR A 471 -20.02 41.84 -21.87
N THR A 472 -21.28 42.16 -21.61
CA THR A 472 -22.37 41.24 -21.25
C THR A 472 -22.43 40.01 -22.15
N MET A 473 -22.20 38.84 -21.57
CA MET A 473 -22.50 37.53 -22.18
C MET A 473 -23.99 37.19 -21.99
N PRO A 474 -24.60 36.42 -22.90
CA PRO A 474 -25.95 35.90 -22.70
C PRO A 474 -25.90 34.81 -21.63
N ASP A 475 -26.52 35.07 -20.48
CA ASP A 475 -26.74 34.10 -19.41
C ASP A 475 -28.12 33.44 -19.56
N ASP A 476 -28.32 32.34 -18.83
CA ASP A 476 -29.58 31.62 -18.55
C ASP A 476 -29.80 30.27 -19.25
N GLN A 477 -28.75 29.48 -19.50
CA GLN A 477 -28.92 28.02 -19.38
C GLN A 477 -28.19 27.48 -18.15
N PRO A 478 -28.90 26.85 -17.20
CA PRO A 478 -28.27 26.30 -16.00
C PRO A 478 -27.28 25.21 -16.40
N LEU A 479 -26.12 25.20 -15.72
CA LEU A 479 -25.02 24.27 -15.99
C LEU A 479 -25.47 22.80 -15.89
N PHE A 480 -26.40 22.53 -14.97
CA PHE A 480 -27.02 21.23 -14.75
C PHE A 480 -28.53 21.32 -14.98
N PRO A 481 -29.15 20.32 -15.63
CA PRO A 481 -30.60 20.22 -15.67
C PRO A 481 -31.14 19.96 -14.26
N ALA A 482 -32.31 20.52 -13.97
CA ALA A 482 -33.05 20.18 -12.76
C ALA A 482 -33.53 18.73 -12.87
N GLN A 483 -33.46 17.95 -11.78
CA GLN A 483 -33.76 16.51 -11.78
C GLN A 483 -34.91 16.18 -10.82
N SER A 484 -35.90 15.44 -11.31
CA SER A 484 -36.98 14.87 -10.51
C SER A 484 -36.59 13.50 -9.93
N LEU A 485 -37.35 12.98 -8.97
CA LEU A 485 -37.14 11.62 -8.46
C LEU A 485 -37.25 10.58 -9.59
N SER A 486 -38.23 10.73 -10.49
CA SER A 486 -38.39 9.84 -11.64
C SER A 486 -37.19 9.86 -12.59
N ASP A 487 -36.52 11.00 -12.73
CA ASP A 487 -35.32 11.11 -13.58
C ASP A 487 -34.17 10.30 -12.99
N ILE A 488 -33.94 10.42 -11.68
CA ILE A 488 -32.91 9.64 -10.98
C ILE A 488 -33.19 8.14 -11.06
N LEU A 489 -34.44 7.73 -10.82
CA LEU A 489 -34.86 6.33 -10.86
C LEU A 489 -34.67 5.69 -12.24
N ALA A 490 -34.70 6.47 -13.32
CA ALA A 490 -34.42 5.96 -14.66
C ALA A 490 -32.96 5.54 -14.88
N PHE A 491 -32.03 6.05 -14.07
CA PHE A 491 -30.62 5.64 -14.09
C PHE A 491 -30.33 4.36 -13.31
N GLN A 492 -31.31 3.80 -12.59
CA GLN A 492 -31.15 2.50 -11.93
C GLN A 492 -30.84 1.42 -12.96
N PHE A 493 -29.98 0.49 -12.59
CA PHE A 493 -29.59 -0.59 -13.48
C PHE A 493 -30.80 -1.37 -14.01
N SER A 494 -31.76 -1.74 -13.14
CA SER A 494 -33.00 -2.42 -13.57
C SER A 494 -33.90 -1.60 -14.50
N SER A 495 -33.82 -0.27 -14.46
CA SER A 495 -34.62 0.62 -15.31
C SER A 495 -34.12 0.61 -16.76
N TRP A 496 -32.80 0.74 -16.97
CA TRP A 496 -32.25 0.85 -18.32
C TRP A 496 -31.79 -0.48 -18.91
N TYR A 497 -31.34 -1.44 -18.09
CA TYR A 497 -30.74 -2.68 -18.56
C TYR A 497 -31.65 -3.52 -19.48
N PRO A 498 -32.96 -3.71 -19.21
CA PRO A 498 -33.83 -4.50 -20.08
C PRO A 498 -33.84 -3.98 -21.53
N THR A 499 -33.91 -2.66 -21.70
CA THR A 499 -33.93 -1.98 -23.00
C THR A 499 -32.60 -2.14 -23.75
N PHE A 500 -31.48 -2.13 -23.03
CA PHE A 500 -30.13 -2.13 -23.61
C PHE A 500 -29.36 -3.45 -23.45
N SER A 501 -29.99 -4.50 -22.91
CA SER A 501 -29.38 -5.80 -22.62
C SER A 501 -28.64 -6.44 -23.80
N HIS A 502 -29.15 -6.26 -25.03
CA HIS A 502 -28.53 -6.73 -26.28
C HIS A 502 -27.21 -6.02 -26.65
N ILE A 503 -26.95 -4.83 -26.09
CA ILE A 503 -25.72 -4.05 -26.28
C ILE A 503 -25.01 -3.76 -24.95
N SER A 504 -25.30 -4.53 -23.90
CA SER A 504 -24.64 -4.44 -22.60
C SER A 504 -24.11 -5.80 -22.18
N PRO A 505 -23.12 -5.85 -21.28
CA PRO A 505 -22.68 -7.11 -20.70
C PRO A 505 -23.82 -7.87 -20.02
N LYS A 506 -23.80 -9.20 -20.14
CA LYS A 506 -24.77 -10.07 -19.44
C LYS A 506 -24.73 -9.81 -17.94
N SER A 507 -25.88 -9.55 -17.35
CA SER A 507 -26.03 -9.20 -15.93
C SER A 507 -27.31 -9.81 -15.39
N THR A 508 -27.25 -10.29 -14.15
CA THR A 508 -28.40 -10.75 -13.38
C THR A 508 -28.73 -9.67 -12.35
N VAL A 509 -30.02 -9.34 -12.19
CA VAL A 509 -30.49 -8.37 -11.19
C VAL A 509 -31.30 -9.12 -10.14
N ILE A 510 -30.91 -8.96 -8.87
CA ILE A 510 -31.59 -9.52 -7.71
C ILE A 510 -32.30 -8.36 -7.01
N ARG A 511 -33.63 -8.36 -7.03
CA ARG A 511 -34.48 -7.30 -6.49
C ARG A 511 -35.83 -7.88 -6.03
N PRO A 512 -36.42 -7.41 -4.91
CA PRO A 512 -35.82 -6.49 -3.95
C PRO A 512 -34.82 -7.20 -3.02
N LEU A 513 -33.82 -6.48 -2.53
CA LEU A 513 -32.99 -6.97 -1.43
C LEU A 513 -33.79 -6.90 -0.11
N SER A 514 -33.62 -7.90 0.74
CA SER A 514 -34.33 -7.96 2.02
C SER A 514 -33.91 -6.81 2.94
N PRO A 515 -34.81 -6.24 3.76
CA PRO A 515 -34.45 -5.20 4.75
C PRO A 515 -33.27 -5.59 5.64
N ALA A 516 -33.23 -6.86 6.09
CA ALA A 516 -32.12 -7.41 6.89
C ALA A 516 -30.76 -7.38 6.17
N PHE A 517 -30.75 -7.43 4.83
CA PHE A 517 -29.52 -7.30 4.04
C PHE A 517 -29.09 -5.84 3.91
N CYS A 518 -30.04 -4.90 3.81
CA CYS A 518 -29.75 -3.47 3.88
C CYS A 518 -29.16 -3.10 5.24
N GLU A 519 -29.78 -3.55 6.34
CA GLU A 519 -29.25 -3.39 7.70
C GLU A 519 -27.83 -3.96 7.84
N TYR A 520 -27.56 -5.11 7.21
CA TYR A 520 -26.23 -5.70 7.17
C TYR A 520 -25.21 -4.83 6.41
N LEU A 521 -25.59 -4.20 5.30
CA LEU A 521 -24.70 -3.30 4.54
C LEU A 521 -24.45 -1.98 5.27
N ASP A 522 -25.45 -1.45 5.99
CA ASP A 522 -25.34 -0.23 6.81
C ASP A 522 -24.59 -0.45 8.13
N ALA A 523 -24.47 -1.69 8.60
CA ALA A 523 -23.76 -2.01 9.84
C ALA A 523 -22.26 -1.70 9.74
N GLU A 524 -21.74 -0.92 10.71
CA GLU A 524 -20.34 -0.43 10.76
C GLU A 524 -19.26 -1.54 10.75
N SER A 525 -19.63 -2.79 11.06
CA SER A 525 -18.69 -3.90 11.23
C SER A 525 -18.60 -4.80 10.01
N VAL A 526 -17.41 -4.95 9.41
CA VAL A 526 -17.14 -5.76 8.18
C VAL A 526 -17.13 -7.28 8.46
N PHE A 527 -18.22 -7.85 8.97
CA PHE A 527 -18.40 -9.31 9.09
C PHE A 527 -18.96 -9.89 7.79
N VAL A 528 -18.65 -11.16 7.49
CA VAL A 528 -19.22 -11.89 6.36
C VAL A 528 -20.34 -12.82 6.85
N PRO A 529 -21.54 -12.85 6.23
CA PRO A 529 -22.66 -13.69 6.65
C PRO A 529 -22.35 -15.19 6.74
N SER A 530 -22.94 -15.86 7.70
CA SER A 530 -22.79 -17.32 7.86
C SER A 530 -23.40 -18.08 6.66
N GLY A 531 -22.62 -18.99 6.06
CA GLY A 531 -23.01 -19.78 4.86
C GLY A 531 -22.52 -19.22 3.51
N SER A 532 -21.92 -18.02 3.51
CA SER A 532 -21.38 -17.39 2.29
C SER A 532 -20.04 -17.95 1.83
N GLU A 533 -19.33 -18.67 2.71
CA GLU A 533 -18.07 -19.37 2.41
C GLU A 533 -18.37 -20.75 1.81
N ASP A 534 -17.68 -21.16 0.75
CA ASP A 534 -17.82 -22.47 0.09
C ASP A 534 -17.30 -23.66 0.93
N VAL A 535 -17.45 -23.59 2.25
CA VAL A 535 -17.11 -24.66 3.21
C VAL A 535 -18.43 -25.25 3.72
N PRO A 536 -18.65 -26.57 3.65
CA PRO A 536 -19.81 -27.19 4.30
C PRO A 536 -19.73 -26.90 5.80
N ALA A 537 -20.82 -26.41 6.40
CA ALA A 537 -20.92 -26.34 7.85
C ALA A 537 -20.68 -27.74 8.42
N GLU A 538 -19.57 -27.94 9.13
CA GLU A 538 -19.44 -29.14 9.97
C GLU A 538 -20.53 -29.05 11.03
N SER A 539 -21.38 -30.07 11.03
CA SER A 539 -22.43 -30.29 12.02
C SER A 539 -21.87 -30.12 13.43
N THR A 540 -22.37 -29.11 14.14
CA THR A 540 -22.23 -28.97 15.59
C THR A 540 -22.75 -30.25 16.24
N ILE A 541 -21.85 -31.00 16.88
CA ILE A 541 -22.24 -31.98 17.88
C ILE A 541 -22.64 -31.16 19.11
N GLU A 542 -23.92 -31.21 19.42
CA GLU A 542 -24.50 -30.86 20.71
C GLU A 542 -23.82 -31.68 21.82
N ASP A 543 -23.52 -31.03 22.94
CA ASP A 543 -23.70 -31.47 24.33
C ASP A 543 -22.76 -30.64 25.23
N GLU A 544 -23.29 -29.55 25.82
CA GLU A 544 -23.72 -29.50 27.23
C GLU A 544 -22.55 -29.50 28.23
N ASP A 545 -22.08 -28.30 28.58
CA ASP A 545 -21.77 -27.88 29.96
C ASP A 545 -20.92 -26.59 29.94
N ASP A 546 -21.56 -25.42 30.09
CA ASP A 546 -20.96 -24.27 30.77
C ASP A 546 -22.05 -23.25 31.13
N LYS A 547 -22.72 -23.50 32.26
CA LYS A 547 -23.44 -22.44 32.99
C LYS A 547 -22.47 -21.79 33.97
N SER A 548 -21.96 -20.61 33.60
CA SER A 548 -21.55 -19.61 34.58
C SER A 548 -22.22 -18.28 34.25
N GLU A 549 -23.13 -17.88 35.13
CA GLU A 549 -23.86 -16.62 35.11
C GLU A 549 -22.92 -15.42 35.29
N SER A 550 -22.91 -14.50 34.32
CA SER A 550 -22.87 -13.05 34.58
C SER A 550 -23.14 -12.25 33.30
N GLY A 551 -24.21 -11.45 33.30
CA GLY A 551 -24.49 -10.42 32.29
C GLY A 551 -25.73 -10.71 31.48
N GLU A 552 -26.80 -9.92 31.70
CA GLU A 552 -27.93 -9.81 30.79
C GLU A 552 -27.46 -9.04 29.54
N ASP A 553 -26.88 -9.72 28.55
CA ASP A 553 -26.58 -9.14 27.24
C ASP A 553 -27.63 -9.61 26.23
N GLU A 554 -28.17 -8.66 25.45
CA GLU A 554 -29.11 -8.94 24.36
C GLU A 554 -28.47 -9.84 23.29
N PRO A 555 -29.20 -10.78 22.67
CA PRO A 555 -28.62 -11.79 21.79
C PRO A 555 -27.97 -11.18 20.52
N SER A 556 -26.67 -11.42 20.32
CA SER A 556 -25.90 -11.14 19.11
C SER A 556 -26.62 -11.56 17.82
N GLN A 557 -26.79 -10.61 16.90
CA GLN A 557 -27.51 -10.84 15.64
C GLN A 557 -26.58 -11.42 14.56
N GLN A 558 -26.58 -12.74 14.42
CA GLN A 558 -25.88 -13.45 13.37
C GLN A 558 -26.62 -13.34 12.03
N TYR A 559 -26.01 -12.72 11.01
CA TYR A 559 -26.62 -12.62 9.68
C TYR A 559 -26.40 -13.90 8.84
N SER A 560 -27.44 -14.36 8.16
CA SER A 560 -27.41 -15.43 7.17
C SER A 560 -28.42 -15.13 6.07
N PHE A 561 -28.01 -15.28 4.80
CA PHE A 561 -28.85 -14.96 3.64
C PHE A 561 -28.89 -16.12 2.64
N PRO A 562 -29.38 -17.31 3.04
CA PRO A 562 -29.27 -18.54 2.24
C PRO A 562 -29.92 -18.43 0.85
N GLU A 563 -31.01 -17.67 0.73
CA GLU A 563 -31.67 -17.42 -0.56
C GLU A 563 -30.82 -16.52 -1.46
N LEU A 564 -30.24 -15.45 -0.91
CA LEU A 564 -29.36 -14.54 -1.65
C LEU A 564 -28.05 -15.25 -2.06
N ASP A 565 -27.48 -16.04 -1.15
CA ASP A 565 -26.31 -16.90 -1.40
C ASP A 565 -26.58 -17.85 -2.57
N ALA A 566 -27.75 -18.52 -2.59
CA ALA A 566 -28.13 -19.41 -3.68
C ALA A 566 -28.24 -18.67 -5.03
N GLN A 567 -28.82 -17.47 -5.03
CA GLN A 567 -28.93 -16.64 -6.24
C GLN A 567 -27.55 -16.16 -6.73
N ILE A 568 -26.66 -15.73 -5.84
CA ILE A 568 -25.28 -15.34 -6.19
C ILE A 568 -24.52 -16.55 -6.74
N ARG A 569 -24.58 -17.70 -6.07
CA ARG A 569 -23.96 -18.96 -6.54
C ARG A 569 -24.47 -19.37 -7.91
N GLN A 570 -25.76 -19.21 -8.18
CA GLN A 570 -26.34 -19.50 -9.49
C GLN A 570 -25.82 -18.54 -10.58
N ALA A 571 -25.70 -17.24 -10.29
CA ALA A 571 -25.12 -16.28 -11.23
C ALA A 571 -23.62 -16.55 -11.49
N VAL A 572 -22.85 -16.88 -10.45
CA VAL A 572 -21.46 -17.31 -10.58
C VAL A 572 -21.36 -18.58 -11.43
N LYS A 573 -22.24 -19.56 -11.21
CA LYS A 573 -22.28 -20.79 -12.01
C LYS A 573 -22.58 -20.52 -13.49
N GLU A 574 -23.47 -19.58 -13.79
CA GLU A 574 -23.81 -19.21 -15.17
C GLU A 574 -22.67 -18.44 -15.86
N TYR A 575 -22.00 -17.54 -15.14
CA TYR A 575 -21.05 -16.58 -15.71
C TYR A 575 -19.58 -16.95 -15.52
N GLY A 576 -19.28 -17.91 -14.64
CA GLY A 576 -17.94 -18.29 -14.17
C GLY A 576 -17.42 -17.38 -13.05
N ALA A 577 -17.57 -16.07 -13.23
CA ALA A 577 -17.27 -15.06 -12.21
C ALA A 577 -18.15 -13.83 -12.43
N VAL A 578 -18.38 -13.06 -11.36
CA VAL A 578 -19.26 -11.90 -11.38
C VAL A 578 -18.58 -10.63 -10.85
N PHE A 579 -19.10 -9.49 -11.27
CA PHE A 579 -18.76 -8.15 -10.82
C PHE A 579 -20.01 -7.56 -10.17
N PRO A 580 -20.02 -7.31 -8.85
CA PRO A 580 -21.18 -6.80 -8.15
C PRO A 580 -21.34 -5.28 -8.30
N LYS A 581 -22.58 -4.81 -8.24
CA LYS A 581 -22.98 -3.39 -8.22
C LYS A 581 -24.34 -3.30 -7.50
N LEU A 582 -24.66 -2.16 -6.88
CA LEU A 582 -26.04 -1.87 -6.45
C LEU A 582 -26.82 -1.14 -7.57
N ASN A 583 -27.82 -0.34 -7.22
CA ASN A 583 -28.69 0.38 -8.15
C ASN A 583 -27.91 1.28 -9.13
N PHE A 584 -26.92 2.03 -8.62
CA PHE A 584 -26.17 3.05 -9.35
C PHE A 584 -24.65 2.93 -9.19
N SER A 585 -24.19 2.43 -8.06
CA SER A 585 -22.78 2.50 -7.66
C SER A 585 -22.11 1.13 -7.62
N SER A 586 -20.87 1.07 -8.11
CA SER A 586 -20.05 -0.14 -8.11
C SER A 586 -18.88 -0.01 -7.15
N PRO A 587 -18.44 -1.08 -6.48
CA PRO A 587 -17.44 -1.03 -5.41
C PRO A 587 -16.00 -0.94 -5.93
N LYS A 588 -15.75 -0.04 -6.90
CA LYS A 588 -14.44 0.12 -7.55
C LYS A 588 -13.36 0.61 -6.58
N ASP A 589 -13.76 1.36 -5.57
CA ASP A 589 -12.93 1.84 -4.47
C ASP A 589 -12.54 0.72 -3.48
N ALA A 590 -13.28 -0.38 -3.45
CA ALA A 590 -12.97 -1.57 -2.65
C ALA A 590 -12.14 -2.63 -3.41
N ALA A 591 -11.64 -2.31 -4.62
CA ALA A 591 -10.92 -3.26 -5.48
C ALA A 591 -9.69 -3.90 -4.81
N TRP A 592 -9.09 -3.20 -3.83
CA TRP A 592 -7.91 -3.61 -3.08
C TRP A 592 -8.12 -4.84 -2.17
N ILE A 593 -9.38 -5.21 -1.92
CA ILE A 593 -9.75 -6.33 -1.05
C ILE A 593 -9.53 -7.68 -1.72
N LEU A 594 -9.75 -7.75 -3.02
CA LEU A 594 -9.57 -8.95 -3.82
C LEU A 594 -8.18 -8.97 -4.48
N PRO A 595 -7.70 -10.14 -4.94
CA PRO A 595 -6.37 -10.25 -5.56
C PRO A 595 -6.18 -9.28 -6.74
N SER A 596 -5.02 -8.64 -6.84
CA SER A 596 -4.69 -7.69 -7.91
C SER A 596 -4.64 -8.31 -9.31
N SER A 597 -4.44 -9.63 -9.41
CA SER A 597 -4.54 -10.39 -10.66
C SER A 597 -5.97 -10.49 -11.18
N SER A 598 -6.97 -10.23 -10.33
CA SER A 598 -8.39 -10.21 -10.71
C SER A 598 -9.21 -9.25 -9.82
N PRO A 599 -8.92 -7.94 -9.90
CA PRO A 599 -9.61 -6.95 -9.06
C PRO A 599 -11.10 -6.97 -9.39
N LEU A 600 -11.94 -6.90 -8.36
CA LEU A 600 -13.40 -6.88 -8.47
C LEU A 600 -14.00 -8.16 -9.08
N LYS A 601 -13.24 -9.25 -9.17
CA LYS A 601 -13.71 -10.57 -9.63
C LYS A 601 -14.23 -11.39 -8.45
N CYS A 602 -15.54 -11.54 -8.37
CA CYS A 602 -16.18 -12.38 -7.35
C CYS A 602 -16.45 -13.79 -7.88
N THR A 603 -16.11 -14.78 -7.07
CA THR A 603 -16.34 -16.20 -7.33
C THR A 603 -17.17 -16.89 -6.26
N SER A 604 -17.49 -16.19 -5.17
CA SER A 604 -18.34 -16.67 -4.08
C SER A 604 -19.24 -15.55 -3.55
N PRO A 605 -20.30 -15.85 -2.79
CA PRO A 605 -21.07 -14.84 -2.07
C PRO A 605 -20.22 -14.02 -1.10
N ALA A 606 -19.24 -14.63 -0.43
CA ALA A 606 -18.31 -13.94 0.45
C ALA A 606 -17.55 -12.81 -0.28
N ASP A 607 -17.05 -13.06 -1.49
CA ASP A 607 -16.36 -12.05 -2.30
C ASP A 607 -17.27 -10.85 -2.60
N VAL A 608 -18.54 -11.13 -2.93
CA VAL A 608 -19.55 -10.10 -3.23
C VAL A 608 -19.83 -9.25 -2.00
N TYR A 609 -20.08 -9.89 -0.86
CA TYR A 609 -20.40 -9.20 0.38
C TYR A 609 -19.24 -8.36 0.89
N LEU A 610 -18.01 -8.87 0.80
CA LEU A 610 -16.82 -8.17 1.26
C LEU A 610 -16.53 -6.92 0.41
N LEU A 611 -16.70 -6.98 -0.91
CA LEU A 611 -16.55 -5.82 -1.78
C LEU A 611 -17.62 -4.75 -1.52
N LEU A 612 -18.89 -5.15 -1.43
CA LEU A 612 -20.00 -4.20 -1.23
C LEU A 612 -19.87 -3.49 0.12
N LYS A 613 -19.54 -4.25 1.17
CA LYS A 613 -19.44 -3.72 2.54
C LYS A 613 -18.26 -2.79 2.76
N SER A 614 -17.24 -2.90 1.93
CA SER A 614 -16.01 -2.12 2.08
C SER A 614 -15.89 -0.99 1.05
N SER A 615 -17.01 -0.64 0.40
CA SER A 615 -17.09 0.41 -0.59
C SER A 615 -17.92 1.57 -0.08
N ASP A 616 -17.31 2.75 -0.03
CA ASP A 616 -18.00 4.00 0.29
C ASP A 616 -18.88 4.46 -0.88
N PHE A 617 -18.64 3.96 -2.09
CA PHE A 617 -19.53 4.21 -3.23
C PHE A 617 -20.85 3.49 -3.09
N VAL A 618 -20.82 2.28 -2.54
CA VAL A 618 -22.01 1.46 -2.32
C VAL A 618 -22.89 2.05 -1.22
N SER A 619 -22.32 2.65 -0.18
CA SER A 619 -23.09 3.26 0.92
C SER A 619 -23.97 4.43 0.47
N HIS A 620 -23.59 5.11 -0.62
CA HIS A 620 -24.42 6.16 -1.22
C HIS A 620 -25.78 5.62 -1.73
N ASP A 621 -25.82 4.38 -2.20
CA ASP A 621 -27.03 3.76 -2.73
C ASP A 621 -27.97 3.26 -1.62
N LEU A 622 -27.51 3.14 -0.37
CA LEU A 622 -28.29 2.57 0.73
C LEU A 622 -29.36 3.53 1.27
N SER A 623 -29.10 4.84 1.25
CA SER A 623 -30.02 5.87 1.76
C SER A 623 -30.71 6.63 0.63
N THR A 624 -32.05 6.68 0.70
CA THR A 624 -32.87 7.50 -0.21
C THR A 624 -32.52 8.98 -0.12
N ASP A 625 -32.14 9.47 1.06
CA ASP A 625 -31.78 10.87 1.25
C ASP A 625 -30.51 11.22 0.47
N ASN A 626 -29.55 10.29 0.39
CA ASN A 626 -28.32 10.47 -0.39
C ASN A 626 -28.61 10.39 -1.91
N VAL A 627 -29.42 9.41 -2.32
CA VAL A 627 -29.81 9.19 -3.72
C VAL A 627 -30.57 10.39 -4.30
N PHE A 628 -31.48 10.99 -3.52
CA PHE A 628 -32.37 12.06 -3.97
C PHE A 628 -32.00 13.46 -3.43
N ALA A 629 -30.83 13.64 -2.82
CA ALA A 629 -30.40 14.89 -2.18
C ALA A 629 -30.50 16.13 -3.09
N ASP A 630 -30.27 15.96 -4.39
CA ASP A 630 -30.25 17.05 -5.38
C ASP A 630 -31.55 17.16 -6.21
N CYS A 631 -32.60 16.42 -5.83
CA CYS A 631 -33.90 16.47 -6.51
C CYS A 631 -34.69 17.72 -6.12
N ILE A 632 -35.48 18.25 -7.06
CA ILE A 632 -36.29 19.47 -6.87
C ILE A 632 -37.42 19.25 -5.84
N GLU A 633 -37.82 17.99 -5.64
CA GLU A 633 -38.82 17.58 -4.65
C GLU A 633 -38.11 16.82 -3.52
N PRO A 634 -37.91 17.41 -2.32
CA PRO A 634 -37.29 16.69 -1.21
C PRO A 634 -38.22 15.58 -0.69
N PRO A 635 -37.70 14.45 -0.17
CA PRO A 635 -38.49 13.25 0.19
C PRO A 635 -39.51 13.39 1.34
N GLY A 636 -39.94 14.58 1.75
CA GLY A 636 -40.63 14.76 3.04
C GLY A 636 -41.70 15.85 3.17
N ASP A 637 -42.14 16.53 2.11
CA ASP A 637 -42.99 17.73 2.28
C ASP A 637 -44.35 17.70 1.54
N SER A 638 -44.95 16.53 1.34
CA SER A 638 -46.33 16.45 0.81
C SER A 638 -47.25 15.54 1.62
N ASP A 639 -48.12 16.18 2.41
CA ASP A 639 -49.36 15.65 2.98
C ASP A 639 -50.44 15.36 1.90
N HIS A 640 -50.03 14.90 0.71
CA HIS A 640 -50.93 14.64 -0.42
C HIS A 640 -50.66 13.28 -1.07
N ASP A 641 -51.63 12.37 -0.92
CA ASP A 641 -51.83 11.09 -1.61
C ASP A 641 -50.57 10.20 -1.80
N SER A 642 -50.32 9.35 -0.80
CA SER A 642 -49.22 8.37 -0.69
C SER A 642 -49.23 7.21 -1.71
N ASP A 643 -50.02 7.27 -2.78
CA ASP A 643 -50.21 6.15 -3.73
C ASP A 643 -49.39 6.27 -5.03
N ASN A 644 -48.69 7.39 -5.27
CA ASN A 644 -48.00 7.65 -6.55
C ASN A 644 -46.51 8.00 -6.46
N VAL A 645 -45.88 7.96 -5.27
CA VAL A 645 -44.42 8.13 -5.16
C VAL A 645 -43.74 6.81 -5.55
N PRO A 646 -42.85 6.77 -6.57
CA PRO A 646 -42.20 5.53 -6.96
C PRO A 646 -41.33 5.00 -5.81
N LYS A 647 -41.60 3.76 -5.37
CA LYS A 647 -40.89 3.13 -4.27
C LYS A 647 -39.46 2.77 -4.68
N TYR A 648 -38.47 3.38 -4.01
CA TYR A 648 -37.06 3.02 -4.16
C TYR A 648 -36.80 1.67 -3.46
N GLU A 649 -36.28 0.70 -4.21
CA GLU A 649 -35.90 -0.61 -3.69
C GLU A 649 -34.47 -0.92 -4.11
N LEU A 650 -33.68 -1.39 -3.15
CA LEU A 650 -32.29 -1.75 -3.39
C LEU A 650 -32.21 -3.03 -4.23
N GLU A 651 -31.27 -3.06 -5.18
CA GLU A 651 -31.02 -4.19 -6.06
C GLU A 651 -29.55 -4.58 -6.07
N LEU A 652 -29.27 -5.89 -6.12
CA LEU A 652 -27.92 -6.41 -6.33
C LEU A 652 -27.78 -6.84 -7.79
N VAL A 653 -26.89 -6.16 -8.50
CA VAL A 653 -26.56 -6.44 -9.89
C VAL A 653 -25.29 -7.26 -9.95
N LEU A 654 -25.39 -8.46 -10.52
CA LEU A 654 -24.28 -9.37 -10.75
C LEU A 654 -23.96 -9.41 -12.25
N ARG A 655 -22.99 -8.61 -12.66
CA ARG A 655 -22.53 -8.55 -14.05
C ARG A 655 -21.53 -9.66 -14.32
N LYS A 656 -21.59 -10.31 -15.48
CA LYS A 656 -20.56 -11.27 -15.90
C LYS A 656 -19.18 -10.60 -15.92
N TRP A 657 -18.23 -11.17 -15.20
CA TRP A 657 -16.86 -10.68 -15.16
C TRP A 657 -16.08 -11.15 -16.39
N TYR A 658 -15.33 -10.26 -17.00
CA TYR A 658 -14.33 -10.56 -18.02
C TYR A 658 -13.21 -9.50 -17.96
N PRO A 659 -11.98 -9.85 -18.36
CA PRO A 659 -10.90 -8.89 -18.44
C PRO A 659 -11.28 -7.78 -19.43
N MET A 660 -11.40 -6.56 -18.92
CA MET A 660 -11.71 -5.36 -19.70
C MET A 660 -10.44 -4.59 -20.00
N ASP A 661 -10.26 -4.26 -21.27
CA ASP A 661 -9.20 -3.39 -21.73
C ASP A 661 -9.58 -1.93 -21.44
N ARG A 662 -8.93 -1.36 -20.43
CA ARG A 662 -9.23 -0.01 -19.92
C ARG A 662 -8.95 1.10 -20.93
N GLY A 663 -8.05 0.88 -21.89
CA GLY A 663 -7.76 1.85 -22.95
C GLY A 663 -8.93 2.08 -23.90
N ARG A 664 -9.95 1.21 -23.87
CA ARG A 664 -11.16 1.32 -24.70
C ARG A 664 -12.40 1.77 -23.90
N GLU A 665 -12.25 2.10 -22.63
CA GLU A 665 -13.32 2.62 -21.79
C GLU A 665 -13.44 4.15 -21.94
N MET A 666 -14.64 4.61 -22.29
CA MET A 666 -14.92 6.02 -22.56
C MET A 666 -16.20 6.46 -21.83
N ARG A 667 -16.24 7.72 -21.41
CA ARG A 667 -17.46 8.40 -20.94
C ARG A 667 -17.99 9.34 -22.01
N CYS A 668 -19.27 9.24 -22.30
CA CYS A 668 -19.96 10.05 -23.29
C CYS A 668 -20.92 11.02 -22.60
N PHE A 669 -20.93 12.28 -23.05
CA PHE A 669 -21.74 13.36 -22.49
C PHE A 669 -22.83 13.78 -23.47
N VAL A 670 -24.10 13.65 -23.06
CA VAL A 670 -25.28 14.06 -23.84
C VAL A 670 -25.97 15.20 -23.10
N ARG A 671 -26.19 16.31 -23.81
CA ARG A 671 -26.90 17.49 -23.30
C ARG A 671 -27.98 17.89 -24.30
N ASP A 672 -29.19 18.07 -23.80
CA ASP A 672 -30.38 18.45 -24.58
C ASP A 672 -30.58 17.62 -25.87
N GLY A 673 -30.33 16.30 -25.77
CA GLY A 673 -30.50 15.36 -26.86
C GLY A 673 -29.39 15.39 -27.92
N VAL A 674 -28.23 15.98 -27.60
CA VAL A 674 -27.03 16.07 -28.45
C VAL A 674 -25.82 15.47 -27.74
N LEU A 675 -25.09 14.58 -28.42
CA LEU A 675 -23.81 14.04 -27.93
C LEU A 675 -22.71 15.09 -28.13
N ILE A 676 -22.22 15.69 -27.04
CA ILE A 676 -21.34 16.87 -27.08
C ILE A 676 -19.86 16.53 -26.81
N GLY A 677 -19.57 15.44 -26.11
CA GLY A 677 -18.20 15.09 -25.72
C GLY A 677 -18.00 13.61 -25.42
N ILE A 678 -16.75 13.16 -25.62
CA ILE A 678 -16.26 11.81 -25.31
C ILE A 678 -14.94 11.97 -24.56
N SER A 679 -14.83 11.42 -23.36
CA SER A 679 -13.60 11.42 -22.55
C SER A 679 -13.09 10.01 -22.37
N GLN A 680 -11.78 9.82 -22.47
CA GLN A 680 -11.11 8.66 -21.92
C GLN A 680 -11.43 8.53 -20.42
N ARG A 681 -11.74 7.30 -19.96
CA ARG A 681 -12.11 7.03 -18.56
C ARG A 681 -10.93 6.66 -17.68
N ASP A 682 -9.97 5.93 -18.23
CA ASP A 682 -8.75 5.50 -17.55
C ASP A 682 -7.69 6.61 -17.56
N THR A 683 -6.84 6.64 -16.53
CA THR A 683 -5.84 7.70 -16.34
C THR A 683 -4.48 7.42 -16.99
N ASN A 684 -4.31 6.29 -17.68
CA ASN A 684 -3.07 5.96 -18.36
C ASN A 684 -2.96 6.62 -19.75
N HIS A 685 -1.73 6.76 -20.25
CA HIS A 685 -1.49 7.18 -21.62
C HIS A 685 -1.57 5.99 -22.58
N TYR A 686 -2.23 6.16 -23.72
CA TYR A 686 -2.31 5.15 -24.78
C TYR A 686 -1.98 5.77 -26.15
N ASP A 687 -0.96 5.25 -26.82
CA ASP A 687 -0.45 5.81 -28.08
C ASP A 687 -1.50 5.82 -29.19
N PHE A 688 -2.23 4.71 -29.36
CA PHE A 688 -3.25 4.56 -30.40
C PHE A 688 -4.40 5.58 -30.28
N LEU A 689 -4.71 6.04 -29.05
CA LEU A 689 -5.73 7.06 -28.82
C LEU A 689 -5.26 8.46 -29.24
N ASN A 690 -3.95 8.69 -29.37
CA ASN A 690 -3.40 9.99 -29.74
C ASN A 690 -3.35 10.22 -31.25
N GLU A 691 -3.42 9.15 -32.04
CA GLU A 691 -3.50 9.21 -33.49
C GLU A 691 -4.73 10.02 -33.96
N PRO A 692 -4.56 11.10 -34.76
CA PRO A 692 -5.66 11.95 -35.18
C PRO A 692 -6.73 11.25 -36.03
N GLN A 693 -6.36 10.20 -36.76
CA GLN A 693 -7.30 9.40 -37.54
C GLN A 693 -8.16 8.51 -36.64
N THR A 694 -7.54 7.85 -35.66
CA THR A 694 -8.21 6.99 -34.69
C THR A 694 -9.23 7.77 -33.86
N ARG A 695 -8.87 8.97 -33.38
CA ARG A 695 -9.80 9.86 -32.67
C ARG A 695 -11.03 10.24 -33.50
N ARG A 696 -10.84 10.60 -34.77
CA ARG A 696 -11.94 10.93 -35.69
C ARG A 696 -12.84 9.71 -35.95
N ASN A 697 -12.24 8.54 -36.11
CA ASN A 697 -12.97 7.29 -36.31
C ASN A 697 -13.81 6.93 -35.09
N ILE A 698 -13.26 7.05 -33.87
CA ILE A 698 -13.99 6.81 -32.62
C ILE A 698 -15.15 7.79 -32.49
N ALA A 699 -14.90 9.10 -32.65
CA ALA A 699 -15.95 10.11 -32.49
C ALA A 699 -17.12 9.90 -33.47
N SER A 700 -16.81 9.62 -34.74
CA SER A 700 -17.83 9.36 -35.76
C SER A 700 -18.60 8.06 -35.50
N SER A 701 -17.88 6.98 -35.14
CA SER A 701 -18.50 5.67 -34.88
C SER A 701 -19.39 5.68 -33.65
N VAL A 702 -18.93 6.31 -32.56
CA VAL A 702 -19.72 6.48 -31.33
C VAL A 702 -20.97 7.30 -31.61
N GLN A 703 -20.87 8.40 -32.36
CA GLN A 703 -22.03 9.21 -32.73
C GLN A 703 -23.06 8.41 -33.54
N SER A 704 -22.65 7.77 -34.64
CA SER A 704 -23.57 7.00 -35.48
C SER A 704 -24.21 5.82 -34.73
N TYR A 705 -23.43 5.14 -33.89
CA TYR A 705 -23.93 4.01 -33.11
C TYR A 705 -24.90 4.47 -32.00
N TRP A 706 -24.61 5.59 -31.34
CA TRP A 706 -25.49 6.22 -30.35
C TRP A 706 -26.82 6.67 -30.98
N GLU A 707 -26.80 7.34 -32.13
CA GLU A 707 -28.01 7.78 -32.84
C GLU A 707 -28.91 6.59 -33.21
N SER A 708 -28.31 5.51 -33.71
CA SER A 708 -29.05 4.34 -34.21
C SER A 708 -29.57 3.43 -33.09
N ASN A 709 -28.84 3.31 -31.97
CA ASN A 709 -29.12 2.28 -30.96
C ASN A 709 -29.52 2.82 -29.58
N VAL A 710 -29.19 4.07 -29.27
CA VAL A 710 -29.38 4.65 -27.92
C VAL A 710 -30.37 5.79 -27.93
N ARG A 711 -30.18 6.80 -28.78
CA ARG A 711 -30.93 8.06 -28.78
C ARG A 711 -32.45 7.87 -28.83
N ALA A 712 -32.93 6.97 -29.68
CA ALA A 712 -34.37 6.71 -29.84
C ALA A 712 -34.97 5.86 -28.70
N LYS A 713 -34.14 5.11 -27.97
CA LYS A 713 -34.58 4.18 -26.91
C LYS A 713 -34.49 4.80 -25.50
N TRP A 714 -33.59 5.75 -25.30
CA TRP A 714 -33.49 6.49 -24.04
C TRP A 714 -34.49 7.64 -24.00
N THR A 715 -35.56 7.50 -23.22
CA THR A 715 -36.66 8.47 -23.14
C THR A 715 -36.79 9.17 -21.79
N ALA A 716 -35.93 8.83 -20.82
CA ALA A 716 -36.04 9.34 -19.46
C ALA A 716 -35.69 10.83 -19.38
N THR A 717 -34.47 11.18 -19.77
CA THR A 717 -33.96 12.56 -19.71
C THR A 717 -33.29 12.94 -21.03
N ALA A 718 -33.40 14.22 -21.40
CA ALA A 718 -32.69 14.75 -22.57
C ALA A 718 -31.18 14.92 -22.33
N SER A 719 -30.76 14.99 -21.06
CA SER A 719 -29.37 15.19 -20.66
C SER A 719 -28.92 14.08 -19.73
N TYR A 720 -27.86 13.39 -20.10
CA TYR A 720 -27.31 12.24 -19.38
C TYR A 720 -25.86 12.01 -19.78
N THR A 721 -25.19 11.17 -19.01
CA THR A 721 -23.89 10.61 -19.38
C THR A 721 -24.01 9.10 -19.45
N PHE A 722 -23.16 8.46 -20.25
CA PHE A 722 -23.13 7.01 -20.32
C PHE A 722 -21.71 6.53 -20.55
N ASP A 723 -21.37 5.43 -19.89
CA ASP A 723 -20.05 4.81 -19.96
C ASP A 723 -20.10 3.66 -20.97
N ILE A 724 -19.09 3.59 -21.82
CA ILE A 724 -19.01 2.62 -22.91
C ILE A 724 -17.68 1.88 -22.94
N LEU A 725 -17.73 0.65 -23.44
CA LEU A 725 -16.55 -0.13 -23.82
C LEU A 725 -16.54 -0.34 -25.34
N LEU A 726 -15.57 0.25 -26.03
CA LEU A 726 -15.41 0.11 -27.47
C LEU A 726 -15.02 -1.33 -27.86
N THR A 727 -15.58 -1.82 -28.96
CA THR A 727 -15.14 -3.08 -29.58
C THR A 727 -13.71 -2.94 -30.12
N ARG A 728 -13.02 -4.06 -30.38
CA ARG A 728 -11.60 -4.05 -30.82
C ARG A 728 -11.39 -3.30 -32.13
N ASP A 729 -12.39 -3.28 -33.00
CA ASP A 729 -12.42 -2.55 -34.28
C ASP A 729 -12.87 -1.09 -34.14
N LEU A 730 -13.16 -0.62 -32.92
CA LEU A 730 -13.57 0.75 -32.58
C LEU A 730 -14.86 1.24 -33.28
N SER A 731 -15.60 0.34 -33.90
CA SER A 731 -16.80 0.65 -34.71
C SER A 731 -18.10 0.63 -33.92
N ARG A 732 -18.13 -0.11 -32.80
CA ARG A 732 -19.30 -0.32 -31.92
C ARG A 732 -18.87 -0.21 -30.46
N PHE A 733 -19.85 -0.20 -29.57
CA PHE A 733 -19.59 -0.27 -28.14
C PHE A 733 -20.62 -1.11 -27.39
N HIS A 734 -20.21 -1.55 -26.20
CA HIS A 734 -21.11 -2.06 -25.18
C HIS A 734 -21.37 -0.96 -24.16
N ILE A 735 -22.62 -0.80 -23.73
CA ILE A 735 -22.99 0.13 -22.66
C ILE A 735 -22.64 -0.53 -21.33
N LEU A 736 -21.83 0.18 -20.54
CA LEU A 736 -21.43 -0.21 -19.20
C LEU A 736 -22.33 0.39 -18.14
N ASP A 737 -22.72 1.66 -18.30
CA ASP A 737 -23.50 2.39 -17.31
C ASP A 737 -24.20 3.63 -17.88
N PHE A 738 -25.29 4.07 -17.24
CA PHE A 738 -25.91 5.38 -17.48
C PHE A 738 -25.89 6.18 -16.17
N ASN A 739 -25.52 7.45 -16.24
CA ASN A 739 -25.43 8.33 -15.08
C ASN A 739 -26.11 9.69 -15.37
N PRO A 740 -26.70 10.34 -14.35
CA PRO A 740 -27.29 11.67 -14.52
C PRO A 740 -26.22 12.68 -14.93
N TYR A 741 -26.62 13.66 -15.75
CA TYR A 741 -25.77 14.82 -16.04
C TYR A 741 -25.84 15.79 -14.86
N ALA A 742 -24.99 15.59 -13.87
CA ALA A 742 -25.07 16.22 -12.54
C ALA A 742 -23.67 16.53 -11.97
N PRO A 743 -23.56 17.43 -10.99
CA PRO A 743 -22.27 17.77 -10.35
C PRO A 743 -21.54 16.55 -9.79
N ARG A 744 -22.28 15.58 -9.27
CA ARG A 744 -21.79 14.31 -8.71
C ARG A 744 -21.17 13.36 -9.75
N THR A 745 -21.49 13.54 -11.01
CA THR A 745 -20.96 12.69 -12.09
C THR A 745 -19.64 13.27 -12.58
N ASP A 746 -18.54 12.56 -12.37
CA ASP A 746 -17.19 13.00 -12.76
C ASP A 746 -17.10 13.38 -14.26
N SER A 747 -16.60 14.58 -14.54
CA SER A 747 -16.42 15.13 -15.89
C SER A 747 -15.08 14.72 -16.53
N LEU A 748 -14.20 14.06 -15.78
CA LEU A 748 -12.93 13.49 -16.24
C LEU A 748 -12.01 14.54 -16.88
N LEU A 749 -11.78 14.44 -18.20
CA LEU A 749 -10.89 15.35 -18.94
C LEU A 749 -11.59 16.64 -19.41
N PHE A 750 -12.86 16.85 -19.04
CA PHE A 750 -13.61 18.08 -19.31
C PHE A 750 -13.96 18.81 -18.01
N THR A 751 -14.30 20.09 -18.12
CA THR A 751 -15.16 20.76 -17.13
C THR A 751 -16.60 20.84 -17.66
N TYR A 752 -17.59 20.92 -16.76
CA TYR A 752 -18.99 21.04 -17.17
C TYR A 752 -19.27 22.35 -17.92
N GLU A 753 -18.53 23.41 -17.61
CA GLU A 753 -18.61 24.71 -18.31
C GLU A 753 -18.15 24.57 -19.75
N GLU A 754 -17.03 23.86 -19.97
CA GLU A 754 -16.54 23.58 -21.33
C GLU A 754 -17.57 22.77 -22.13
N LEU A 755 -18.24 21.80 -21.49
CA LEU A 755 -19.28 20.99 -22.14
C LEU A 755 -20.51 21.85 -22.49
N ARG A 756 -20.94 22.77 -21.62
CA ARG A 756 -22.04 23.71 -21.91
C ARG A 756 -21.70 24.62 -23.09
N ASP A 757 -20.49 25.15 -23.14
CA ASP A 757 -20.07 26.07 -24.21
C ASP A 757 -19.98 25.38 -25.59
N ARG A 758 -20.10 24.05 -25.63
CA ARG A 758 -20.20 23.24 -26.86
C ARG A 758 -21.62 23.00 -27.33
N LEU A 759 -22.62 23.43 -26.59
CA LEU A 759 -24.00 23.34 -27.06
C LEU A 759 -24.17 24.16 -28.35
N PRO A 760 -24.86 23.61 -29.36
CA PRO A 760 -25.15 24.36 -30.57
C PRO A 760 -25.90 25.65 -30.23
N GLN A 761 -25.37 26.80 -30.66
CA GLN A 761 -26.02 28.11 -30.47
C GLN A 761 -27.32 28.27 -31.29
N SER A 762 -27.62 27.30 -32.16
CA SER A 762 -28.81 27.24 -33.03
C SER A 762 -29.27 25.79 -33.19
N LYS A 763 -30.60 25.56 -33.22
CA LYS A 763 -31.22 24.24 -33.48
C LYS A 763 -30.98 23.72 -34.91
N ASP A 764 -30.40 24.52 -35.81
CA ASP A 764 -30.25 24.22 -37.24
C ASP A 764 -28.86 23.70 -37.66
N THR A 765 -27.99 23.34 -36.71
CA THR A 765 -26.70 22.66 -36.99
C THR A 765 -26.69 21.25 -36.38
N PRO A 766 -27.25 20.22 -37.05
CA PRO A 766 -27.50 18.91 -36.44
C PRO A 766 -26.29 17.96 -36.42
N ASN A 767 -25.19 18.30 -37.10
CA ASN A 767 -24.07 17.37 -37.36
C ASN A 767 -22.73 17.90 -36.84
N GLN A 768 -22.66 18.33 -35.58
CA GLN A 768 -21.38 18.56 -34.95
C GLN A 768 -20.84 17.24 -34.40
N VAL A 769 -19.70 16.79 -34.91
CA VAL A 769 -19.01 15.60 -34.41
C VAL A 769 -18.58 15.86 -32.96
N PRO A 770 -18.81 14.94 -32.02
CA PRO A 770 -18.44 15.13 -30.62
C PRO A 770 -16.93 15.27 -30.46
N VAL A 771 -16.52 16.10 -29.50
CA VAL A 771 -15.10 16.27 -29.18
C VAL A 771 -14.63 15.08 -28.36
N ILE A 772 -13.53 14.46 -28.78
CA ILE A 772 -12.85 13.43 -28.00
C ILE A 772 -11.62 14.02 -27.28
N ARG A 773 -11.55 13.81 -25.96
CA ARG A 773 -10.36 14.09 -25.14
C ARG A 773 -9.74 12.80 -24.64
N VAL A 774 -8.43 12.71 -24.78
CA VAL A 774 -7.59 11.58 -24.39
C VAL A 774 -6.36 12.12 -23.69
N ILE A 775 -5.65 11.27 -22.99
CA ILE A 775 -4.40 11.63 -22.32
C ILE A 775 -3.30 11.73 -23.37
N ASP A 776 -2.82 12.95 -23.59
CA ASP A 776 -1.94 13.30 -24.70
C ASP A 776 -0.46 12.95 -24.50
N SER A 777 -0.05 12.76 -23.26
CA SER A 777 1.31 12.41 -22.88
C SER A 777 1.35 11.63 -21.56
N PRO A 778 2.33 10.74 -21.34
CA PRO A 778 2.61 10.17 -20.02
C PRO A 778 2.87 11.22 -18.93
N SER A 779 3.30 12.43 -19.31
CA SER A 779 3.51 13.57 -18.40
C SER A 779 2.26 14.42 -18.13
N HIS A 780 1.10 14.06 -18.72
CA HIS A 780 -0.14 14.81 -18.53
C HIS A 780 -0.55 14.82 -17.04
N PRO A 781 -1.08 15.94 -16.49
CA PRO A 781 -1.42 16.05 -15.06
C PRO A 781 -2.38 14.97 -14.54
N ALA A 782 -3.27 14.46 -15.41
CA ALA A 782 -4.17 13.34 -15.08
C ALA A 782 -3.45 11.98 -15.01
N ALA A 783 -2.37 11.78 -15.77
CA ALA A 783 -1.49 10.60 -15.72
C ALA A 783 -0.45 10.69 -14.59
N ALA A 784 -0.08 11.91 -14.18
CA ALA A 784 0.86 12.17 -13.09
C ALA A 784 0.26 11.94 -11.68
N ARG A 785 -1.05 11.68 -11.55
CA ARG A 785 -1.69 11.32 -10.29
C ARG A 785 -1.37 9.86 -9.94
N ASN A 786 -0.16 9.63 -9.43
CA ASN A 786 0.32 8.33 -8.91
C ASN A 786 -0.30 7.95 -7.54
N ALA A 787 -1.60 8.19 -7.35
CA ALA A 787 -2.35 7.74 -6.18
C ALA A 787 -3.40 6.72 -6.66
N PRO A 788 -3.63 5.60 -5.93
CA PRO A 788 -4.78 4.75 -6.21
C PRO A 788 -6.04 5.61 -6.22
N ALA A 789 -6.88 5.43 -7.23
CA ALA A 789 -8.22 6.01 -7.20
C ALA A 789 -8.89 5.53 -5.89
N HIS A 790 -9.36 6.47 -5.06
CA HIS A 790 -10.09 6.20 -3.81
C HIS A 790 -9.26 5.74 -2.59
N GLN A 791 -7.99 6.17 -2.49
CA GLN A 791 -7.11 5.91 -1.32
C GLN A 791 -7.73 6.24 0.06
N HIS A 792 -8.70 7.15 0.13
CA HIS A 792 -9.38 7.54 1.37
C HIS A 792 -10.42 6.52 1.86
N ASN A 793 -10.87 5.62 0.97
CA ASN A 793 -11.90 4.61 1.22
C ASN A 793 -11.29 3.25 1.64
N MET A 794 -9.97 3.19 1.80
CA MET A 794 -9.28 1.98 2.20
C MET A 794 -9.41 1.80 3.72
N ILE A 795 -10.09 0.73 4.13
CA ILE A 795 -10.27 0.39 5.54
C ILE A 795 -8.94 -0.16 6.11
N PRO A 796 -8.46 0.34 7.27
CA PRO A 796 -7.29 -0.22 7.92
C PRO A 796 -7.45 -1.72 8.14
N PHE A 797 -6.44 -2.49 7.77
CA PHE A 797 -6.41 -3.97 7.86
C PHE A 797 -6.77 -4.52 9.25
N GLU A 798 -6.61 -3.69 10.29
CA GLU A 798 -7.03 -3.97 11.66
C GLU A 798 -8.54 -4.23 11.78
N ALA A 799 -9.39 -3.55 11.01
CA ALA A 799 -10.84 -3.77 11.02
C ALA A 799 -11.25 -5.08 10.33
N LEU A 800 -10.57 -5.46 9.23
CA LEU A 800 -10.80 -6.70 8.49
C LEU A 800 -10.24 -7.95 9.19
N SER A 801 -9.12 -7.80 9.92
CA SER A 801 -8.53 -8.90 10.70
C SER A 801 -9.20 -9.10 12.07
N LEU A 802 -9.95 -8.11 12.56
CA LEU A 802 -10.79 -8.23 13.76
C LEU A 802 -12.14 -8.86 13.47
N SER A 803 -12.65 -8.76 12.24
CA SER A 803 -13.96 -9.30 11.84
C SER A 803 -13.93 -10.77 11.41
N SER A 804 -12.77 -11.33 11.11
CA SER A 804 -12.63 -12.76 10.83
C SER A 804 -12.68 -13.58 12.13
N GLY A 805 -13.87 -14.06 12.51
CA GLY A 805 -14.05 -15.14 13.48
C GLY A 805 -14.16 -14.74 14.95
N ARG A 806 -14.75 -13.58 15.27
CA ARG A 806 -15.05 -13.16 16.65
C ARG A 806 -16.49 -12.67 16.80
N ASP A 807 -17.03 -12.87 18.00
CA ASP A 807 -18.39 -12.53 18.38
C ASP A 807 -18.62 -10.99 18.42
N VAL A 808 -19.82 -10.58 18.07
CA VAL A 808 -20.25 -9.19 17.86
C VAL A 808 -20.17 -8.37 19.16
N GLU A 809 -20.50 -9.01 20.28
CA GLU A 809 -20.58 -8.39 21.61
C GLU A 809 -19.18 -7.96 22.12
N GLU A 810 -18.16 -8.77 21.86
CA GLU A 810 -16.77 -8.51 22.28
C GLU A 810 -16.14 -7.35 21.49
N PHE A 811 -16.50 -7.22 20.21
CA PHE A 811 -16.05 -6.15 19.33
C PHE A 811 -16.76 -4.82 19.63
N GLN A 812 -18.09 -4.85 19.80
CA GLN A 812 -18.90 -3.66 20.08
C GLN A 812 -18.59 -3.09 21.47
N ALA A 813 -18.34 -3.94 22.48
CA ALA A 813 -17.89 -3.49 23.80
C ALA A 813 -16.55 -2.74 23.71
N MET A 814 -15.56 -3.29 22.99
CA MET A 814 -14.27 -2.62 22.81
C MET A 814 -14.37 -1.35 21.96
N TRP A 815 -15.15 -1.36 20.88
CA TRP A 815 -15.31 -0.20 20.01
C TRP A 815 -16.05 0.93 20.72
N GLN A 816 -17.16 0.63 21.41
CA GLN A 816 -17.87 1.63 22.20
C GLN A 816 -17.06 2.13 23.39
N GLU A 817 -16.27 1.28 24.05
CA GLU A 817 -15.35 1.73 25.09
C GLU A 817 -14.30 2.70 24.54
N GLU A 818 -13.79 2.45 23.33
CA GLU A 818 -12.79 3.30 22.69
C GLU A 818 -13.37 4.59 22.08
N VAL A 819 -14.58 4.53 21.52
CA VAL A 819 -15.35 5.71 21.07
C VAL A 819 -15.76 6.57 22.27
N LYS A 820 -16.19 5.97 23.38
CA LYS A 820 -16.55 6.69 24.61
C LYS A 820 -15.34 7.33 25.28
N LYS A 821 -14.17 6.67 25.26
CA LYS A 821 -12.89 7.27 25.67
C LYS A 821 -12.44 8.40 24.74
N GLY A 822 -12.73 8.30 23.44
CA GLY A 822 -12.47 9.37 22.46
C GLY A 822 -13.38 10.59 22.65
N MET A 823 -14.65 10.38 23.04
CA MET A 823 -15.64 11.46 23.23
C MET A 823 -15.55 12.13 24.61
N GLN A 824 -15.08 11.44 25.66
CA GLN A 824 -14.93 12.01 27.01
C GLN A 824 -13.66 12.88 27.19
N GLY A 825 -12.80 12.98 26.18
CA GLY A 825 -11.62 13.86 26.18
C GLY A 825 -11.89 15.32 25.79
N SER A 826 -13.13 15.68 25.47
CA SER A 826 -13.50 17.04 25.06
C SER A 826 -14.82 17.49 25.70
N GLY A 827 -14.75 18.01 26.93
CA GLY A 827 -15.85 18.82 27.46
C GLY A 827 -16.08 18.71 28.97
N SER A 828 -15.31 19.47 29.75
CA SER A 828 -15.79 20.28 30.89
C SER A 828 -14.58 20.82 31.65
N ASP A 829 -14.31 22.11 31.53
CA ASP A 829 -13.68 22.96 32.57
C ASP A 829 -13.85 24.42 32.09
N ASP A 830 -15.10 24.90 32.16
CA ASP A 830 -15.47 26.31 32.27
C ASP A 830 -16.41 26.40 33.49
N GLU A 831 -15.82 26.54 34.68
CA GLU A 831 -16.33 27.31 35.83
C GLU A 831 -15.23 27.58 36.87
#